data_AF-A0A7Z2XIY9-F1
#
_entry.id   AF-A0A7Z2XIY9-F1
#
_cell.length_a   1.000
_cell.length_b   1.000
_cell.length_c   1.000
_cell.angle_alpha   90.00
_cell.angle_beta   90.00
_cell.angle_gamma   90.00
#
_symmetry.space_group_name_H-M   'P 1'
#
loop_
_entity.id
_entity.type
_entity.pdbx_description
1 polymer ?
#
loop_
_entity_poly.entity_id
_entity_poly.type
_entity_poly.pdbx_seq_one_letter_code
_entity_poly.pdbx_strand_id
1 'polypeptide(L)'
;MQWIFMLIGLLFGWTLDERFSDALIGGLFGLGVGQAIRLWMLVSQTDEQGRQLESTKNALKVVEQRLALLERPGAEPVVSSAAVESPEPLEPFFTEDPIPDTPAAAPPTELVWDLPVDLEPAYSAIAVEPSRPLPADVWSAAPVERAPERPAEPVVPRGPNFIERAISGARNWLFGGNTVLRVGVVLLFLGLAFLLRYATEGMVVPIELRYAGVAACALGLLGLGWWLRLRNSNYGLMLQGTGVAVLYLTVFAAMRLHPLLDPGAALGLLVAVTVFSAILAITQNALGLACAAALGGFAAPILTSTGAGSHVALFSYFALLNAGILGIAWFKAWRLLNLIGFVGTFGIGFAWGMRSYTPELLWSTEPFLVLFFLMYLAIGLLFARRKLLEMTDAPEDDSRGALLRWSAAKGDYVDGSMLFGPPLVGFGLQFALVQHLEFAAAFSALGLGIIYMGLARLLQGGRALLLAETCLALGVIFASLAIPLGLDARWTAAAWAVEGAGIFWLGLRQQRPLARAFGLLLQVGSAVAFLSELRVGESNLLDGAPLGALLLGAALLFSFYQLRKAPLEQAADWERQGLPVLASVGLGFLYLLAPLLLSTHGTAISWALAGLVTLVVGLRIGSRTFLFTAFAVQLLGGALFLLRLQGASSDSGAVFSAGWSGLLTASLIGLALIGGMLLAARDEMVRNDVRLLRGLSVVLLAGLVLINLAVLFVLPWETASGVWAASGLLIIWLSLYLQQRVSFVFGLLLQVIGGCSFLLAIPDLLGPLTSEGLRPLGHSGFWTPMVLGLAALVGAWRLQRGSQSPVFEVLKLNQMSDLLLVWGAAWWTLALTSEVLRFAPQAVQGTLLLAVAAMSVAIWAVLALRMQWASLGLLCTLLIPAAGVVLLGGWDSRYHPAANFAWLAWIAVFAVHFVSLRRLALIIPGKILSAAHVLGCWLLIGVLALELRYGLLLLSEQYNAWRWLGWAILPSLYLVLAASPRSWPWPVSAYPREYRVFSALPLSVLMLGWFWLANIFSDGTAEPLPYLPLLNPLDLGLLFALLGVYLWSRSAAPQMGVQGERIAQGVAGISLFVFFTALVMRTAHHWGGVPFQLDALLESMLVQAGLSIVWTLIALSLMIGGHLRHRREVWLIGAALIAVVVAKLFFVELSNRGGLARIVSFIGVGVLLLVVGYFAPLPPKRVEPVVETEGASS
;
A
#
# COMPACT_ATOMS: atom_id res chain seq x y z
N MET A 1 -1.66 -2.87 -9.18
CA MET A 1 -0.98 -2.45 -10.42
C MET A 1 0.54 -2.64 -10.37
N GLN A 2 1.25 -2.22 -9.31
CA GLN A 2 2.73 -2.29 -9.26
C GLN A 2 3.30 -3.71 -9.33
N TRP A 3 2.65 -4.66 -8.67
CA TRP A 3 3.01 -6.08 -8.69
C TRP A 3 2.86 -6.72 -10.08
N ILE A 4 1.98 -6.19 -10.94
CA ILE A 4 1.80 -6.67 -12.32
C ILE A 4 3.03 -6.30 -13.16
N PHE A 5 3.51 -5.06 -13.07
CA PHE A 5 4.72 -4.65 -13.77
C PHE A 5 5.97 -5.37 -13.26
N MET A 6 6.05 -5.63 -11.94
CA MET A 6 7.10 -6.47 -11.37
C MET A 6 7.06 -7.91 -11.91
N LEU A 7 5.86 -8.51 -12.02
CA LEU A 7 5.70 -9.85 -12.59
C LEU A 7 6.04 -9.89 -14.08
N ILE A 8 5.64 -8.87 -14.85
CA ILE A 8 6.02 -8.74 -16.27
C ILE A 8 7.53 -8.59 -16.39
N GLY A 9 8.16 -7.78 -15.53
CA GLY A 9 9.61 -7.61 -15.48
C GLY A 9 10.36 -8.88 -15.08
N LEU A 10 9.83 -9.64 -14.12
CA LEU A 10 10.36 -10.97 -13.73
C LEU A 10 10.31 -11.94 -14.92
N LEU A 11 9.19 -11.95 -15.63
CA LEU A 11 8.96 -12.83 -16.76
C LEU A 11 9.88 -12.48 -17.94
N PHE A 12 10.06 -11.18 -18.21
CA PHE A 12 11.01 -10.69 -19.22
C PHE A 12 12.47 -10.99 -18.86
N GLY A 13 12.85 -10.76 -17.60
CA GLY A 13 14.21 -11.06 -17.12
C GLY A 13 14.52 -12.55 -17.14
N TRP A 14 13.51 -13.40 -16.88
CA TRP A 14 13.65 -14.86 -17.00
C TRP A 14 13.84 -15.31 -18.46
N THR A 15 13.12 -14.72 -19.41
CA THR A 15 13.18 -15.11 -20.83
C THR A 15 14.48 -14.75 -21.54
N LEU A 16 15.32 -13.87 -20.97
CA LEU A 16 16.52 -13.37 -21.63
C LEU A 16 17.74 -14.29 -21.47
N ASP A 17 17.95 -14.89 -20.29
CA ASP A 17 19.15 -15.70 -20.03
C ASP A 17 18.89 -16.89 -19.06
N GLU A 18 17.62 -17.15 -18.70
CA GLU A 18 17.16 -18.18 -17.75
C GLU A 18 17.84 -18.15 -16.36
N ARG A 19 18.59 -17.09 -16.06
CA ARG A 19 19.26 -16.88 -14.79
C ARG A 19 18.35 -16.15 -13.80
N PHE A 20 18.32 -16.67 -12.57
CA PHE A 20 17.51 -16.10 -11.49
C PHE A 20 17.89 -14.64 -11.16
N SER A 21 19.16 -14.26 -11.33
CA SER A 21 19.62 -12.87 -11.13
C SER A 21 18.92 -11.89 -12.06
N ASP A 22 18.69 -12.27 -13.31
CA ASP A 22 18.24 -11.36 -14.35
C ASP A 22 16.71 -11.25 -14.35
N ALA A 23 16.03 -12.33 -13.96
CA ALA A 23 14.63 -12.28 -13.56
C ALA A 23 14.42 -11.30 -12.39
N LEU A 24 15.29 -11.34 -11.39
CA LEU A 24 15.17 -10.46 -10.21
C LEU A 24 15.46 -8.99 -10.56
N ILE A 25 16.43 -8.73 -11.44
CA ILE A 25 16.72 -7.39 -11.98
C ILE A 25 15.54 -6.88 -12.82
N GLY A 26 15.01 -7.72 -13.72
CA GLY A 26 13.83 -7.39 -14.52
C GLY A 26 12.61 -7.10 -13.63
N GLY A 27 12.43 -7.89 -12.56
CA GLY A 27 11.42 -7.67 -11.53
C GLY A 27 11.53 -6.32 -10.83
N LEU A 28 12.73 -5.97 -10.37
CA LEU A 28 13.01 -4.68 -9.74
C LEU A 28 12.78 -3.51 -10.70
N PHE A 29 13.17 -3.66 -11.96
CA PHE A 29 12.94 -2.65 -13.00
C PHE A 29 11.44 -2.46 -13.27
N GLY A 30 10.68 -3.55 -13.41
CA GLY A 30 9.22 -3.53 -13.54
C GLY A 30 8.53 -2.88 -12.33
N LEU A 31 9.02 -3.14 -11.13
CA LEU A 31 8.53 -2.49 -9.91
C LEU A 31 8.83 -0.98 -9.93
N GLY A 32 10.03 -0.58 -10.38
CA GLY A 32 10.44 0.82 -10.57
C GLY A 32 9.53 1.58 -11.53
N VAL A 33 9.19 0.98 -12.67
CA VAL A 33 8.23 1.53 -13.64
C VAL A 33 6.84 1.66 -13.01
N GLY A 34 6.38 0.63 -12.29
CA GLY A 34 5.11 0.67 -11.57
C GLY A 34 5.06 1.74 -10.46
N GLN A 35 6.20 2.07 -9.85
CA GLN A 35 6.33 3.17 -8.90
C GLN A 35 6.30 4.54 -9.58
N ALA A 36 7.02 4.70 -10.69
CA ALA A 36 7.06 5.95 -11.46
C ALA A 36 5.66 6.33 -12.00
N ILE A 37 4.91 5.36 -12.52
CA ILE A 37 3.55 5.59 -13.01
C ILE A 37 2.61 6.00 -11.86
N ARG A 38 2.73 5.37 -10.69
CA ARG A 38 1.94 5.74 -9.51
C ARG A 38 2.28 7.14 -9.02
N LEU A 39 3.56 7.51 -9.03
CA LEU A 39 4.01 8.85 -8.68
C LEU A 39 3.46 9.89 -9.65
N TRP A 40 3.50 9.61 -10.96
CA TRP A 40 2.93 10.49 -11.97
C TRP A 40 1.41 10.68 -11.79
N MET A 41 0.67 9.61 -11.50
CA MET A 41 -0.77 9.69 -11.17
C MET A 41 -1.04 10.46 -9.87
N LEU A 42 -0.18 10.32 -8.87
CA LEU A 42 -0.31 11.07 -7.62
C LEU A 42 -0.07 12.57 -7.85
N VAL A 43 0.91 12.92 -8.68
CA VAL A 43 1.20 14.30 -9.06
C VAL A 43 0.01 14.92 -9.81
N SER A 44 -0.57 14.20 -10.77
CA SER A 44 -1.75 14.71 -11.48
C SER A 44 -2.97 14.86 -10.57
N GLN A 45 -3.17 13.95 -9.62
CA GLN A 45 -4.22 14.07 -8.60
C GLN A 45 -3.99 15.26 -7.66
N THR A 46 -2.74 15.54 -7.27
CA THR A 46 -2.42 16.71 -6.44
C THR A 46 -2.63 18.02 -7.18
N ASP A 47 -2.35 18.07 -8.49
CA ASP A 47 -2.62 19.25 -9.32
C ASP A 47 -4.14 19.49 -9.46
N GLU A 48 -4.91 18.42 -9.65
CA GLU A 48 -6.39 18.47 -9.69
C GLU A 48 -6.97 18.99 -8.36
N GLN A 49 -6.47 18.46 -7.23
CA GLN A 49 -6.86 18.92 -5.89
C GLN A 49 -6.43 20.36 -5.63
N GLY A 50 -5.26 20.78 -6.12
CA GLY A 50 -4.79 22.16 -6.05
C GLY A 50 -5.75 23.13 -6.74
N ARG A 51 -6.22 22.78 -7.95
CA ARG A 51 -7.22 23.56 -8.70
C ARG A 51 -8.57 23.61 -7.99
N GLN A 52 -9.02 22.50 -7.40
CA GLN A 52 -10.26 22.47 -6.60
C GLN A 52 -10.14 23.31 -5.32
N LEU A 53 -8.95 23.39 -4.73
CA LEU A 53 -8.69 24.19 -3.54
C LEU A 53 -8.62 25.68 -3.87
N GLU A 54 -8.09 26.05 -5.04
CA GLU A 54 -8.17 27.41 -5.56
C GLU A 54 -9.61 27.82 -5.91
N SER A 55 -10.38 26.94 -6.55
CA SER A 55 -11.78 27.24 -6.88
C SER A 55 -12.65 27.40 -5.62
N THR A 56 -12.43 26.57 -4.59
CA THR A 56 -13.11 26.70 -3.30
C THR A 56 -12.66 27.95 -2.53
N LYS A 57 -11.38 28.32 -2.55
CA LYS A 57 -10.89 29.60 -1.99
C LYS A 57 -11.55 30.80 -2.67
N ASN A 58 -11.67 30.77 -4.00
CA ASN A 58 -12.33 31.84 -4.75
C ASN A 58 -13.84 31.89 -4.44
N ALA A 59 -14.50 30.74 -4.34
CA ALA A 59 -15.90 30.67 -3.91
C ALA A 59 -16.09 31.22 -2.48
N LEU A 60 -15.17 30.90 -1.55
CA LEU A 60 -15.21 31.40 -0.19
C LEU A 60 -15.06 32.93 -0.14
N LYS A 61 -14.13 33.50 -0.91
CA LYS A 61 -13.98 34.97 -1.04
C LYS A 61 -15.24 35.65 -1.55
N VAL A 62 -15.94 35.03 -2.51
CA VAL A 62 -17.21 35.55 -3.03
C VAL A 62 -18.31 35.49 -1.97
N VAL A 63 -18.35 34.42 -1.17
CA VAL A 63 -19.28 34.31 -0.04
C VAL A 63 -18.95 35.33 1.04
N GLU A 64 -17.67 35.54 1.37
CA GLU A 64 -17.19 36.53 2.33
C GLU A 64 -17.54 37.96 1.88
N GLN A 65 -17.40 38.26 0.59
CA GLN A 65 -17.85 39.53 0.00
C GLN A 65 -19.38 39.71 0.07
N ARG A 66 -20.15 38.64 -0.15
CA ARG A 66 -21.62 38.67 0.00
C ARG A 66 -22.04 38.82 1.46
N LEU A 67 -21.34 38.17 2.38
CA LEU A 67 -21.58 38.29 3.81
C LEU A 67 -21.24 39.71 4.28
N ALA A 68 -20.12 40.29 3.84
CA ALA A 68 -19.74 41.67 4.12
C ALA A 68 -20.73 42.71 3.58
N LEU A 69 -21.44 42.39 2.48
CA LEU A 69 -22.53 43.21 1.96
C LEU A 69 -23.84 43.05 2.74
N LEU A 70 -24.09 41.88 3.33
CA LEU A 70 -25.27 41.58 4.14
C LEU A 70 -25.12 42.02 5.62
N GLU A 71 -23.90 42.03 6.14
CA GLU A 71 -23.54 42.47 7.50
C GLU A 71 -23.46 43.99 7.64
N ARG A 72 -23.84 44.76 6.62
CA ARG A 72 -24.12 46.20 6.75
C ARG A 72 -25.64 46.44 6.91
N PRO A 73 -26.18 46.47 8.14
CA PRO A 73 -27.52 46.96 8.35
C PRO A 73 -27.52 48.49 8.40
N GLY A 74 -28.21 49.12 7.45
CA GLY A 74 -28.70 50.49 7.55
C GLY A 74 -27.68 51.60 7.32
N ALA A 75 -27.68 52.18 6.11
CA ALA A 75 -27.37 53.60 5.92
C ALA A 75 -28.13 54.11 4.68
N GLU A 76 -28.98 55.11 4.92
CA GLU A 76 -29.78 55.87 3.95
C GLU A 76 -28.92 56.61 2.91
N PRO A 77 -29.51 57.03 1.77
CA PRO A 77 -28.77 57.73 0.71
C PRO A 77 -28.59 59.20 1.08
N VAL A 78 -27.36 59.64 1.34
CA VAL A 78 -27.04 61.06 1.50
C VAL A 78 -26.43 61.60 0.22
N VAL A 79 -27.15 62.55 -0.38
CA VAL A 79 -26.66 63.51 -1.37
C VAL A 79 -25.80 64.56 -0.66
N SER A 80 -24.66 64.92 -1.25
CA SER A 80 -24.04 66.27 -1.25
C SER A 80 -22.58 66.40 -0.75
N SER A 81 -21.83 67.12 -1.59
CA SER A 81 -20.76 68.10 -1.34
C SER A 81 -19.31 67.67 -1.16
N ALA A 82 -18.50 68.42 -1.89
CA ALA A 82 -17.05 68.47 -1.99
C ALA A 82 -16.32 68.95 -0.73
N ALA A 83 -15.10 68.45 -0.55
CA ALA A 83 -13.91 69.10 0.03
C ALA A 83 -12.71 68.20 -0.34
N VAL A 84 -11.85 68.56 -1.28
CA VAL A 84 -10.66 69.44 -1.15
C VAL A 84 -9.71 68.98 -0.03
N GLU A 85 -8.63 68.32 -0.42
CA GLU A 85 -7.34 68.38 0.28
C GLU A 85 -6.23 68.46 -0.77
N SER A 86 -5.57 69.61 -0.82
CA SER A 86 -4.44 70.00 -1.65
C SER A 86 -3.12 69.61 -0.97
N PRO A 87 -2.02 69.43 -1.73
CA PRO A 87 -0.71 69.79 -1.21
C PRO A 87 0.10 70.63 -2.21
N GLU A 88 0.67 71.73 -1.73
CA GLU A 88 1.77 72.51 -2.34
C GLU A 88 2.26 73.54 -1.28
N PRO A 89 3.41 74.27 -1.40
CA PRO A 89 4.27 74.41 -2.59
C PRO A 89 5.80 74.56 -2.35
N LEU A 90 6.51 74.75 -3.49
CA LEU A 90 7.68 75.63 -3.75
C LEU A 90 9.04 74.99 -4.10
N GLU A 91 9.25 74.74 -5.42
CA GLU A 91 10.05 75.53 -6.42
C GLU A 91 11.42 76.17 -6.04
N PRO A 92 12.22 76.76 -6.99
CA PRO A 92 12.19 76.79 -8.48
C PRO A 92 13.59 76.58 -9.16
N PHE A 93 13.67 76.54 -10.51
CA PHE A 93 14.43 77.51 -11.35
C PHE A 93 14.62 77.06 -12.84
N PHE A 94 13.81 77.69 -13.72
CA PHE A 94 14.06 78.35 -15.02
C PHE A 94 14.92 77.79 -16.19
N THR A 95 14.32 77.95 -17.39
CA THR A 95 14.78 78.56 -18.68
C THR A 95 14.55 77.61 -19.87
N GLU A 96 14.11 77.98 -21.07
CA GLU A 96 13.37 79.10 -21.70
C GLU A 96 13.17 78.67 -23.18
N ASP A 97 12.04 78.99 -23.82
CA ASP A 97 11.70 78.68 -25.23
C ASP A 97 12.54 79.49 -26.26
N PRO A 98 12.40 79.28 -27.61
CA PRO A 98 11.31 79.93 -28.35
C PRO A 98 10.74 79.16 -29.58
N ILE A 99 9.44 79.35 -29.84
CA ILE A 99 8.71 79.21 -31.13
C ILE A 99 8.62 80.64 -31.72
N PRO A 100 8.82 80.94 -33.04
CA PRO A 100 7.75 80.86 -34.10
C PRO A 100 8.26 80.60 -35.54
N ASP A 101 7.45 80.14 -36.51
CA ASP A 101 6.66 81.01 -37.41
C ASP A 101 5.57 80.23 -38.20
N THR A 102 4.36 80.79 -38.19
CA THR A 102 3.21 80.65 -39.14
C THR A 102 3.48 81.41 -40.48
N PRO A 103 2.59 81.57 -41.50
CA PRO A 103 1.20 81.11 -41.74
C PRO A 103 0.85 80.61 -43.19
N ALA A 104 -0.33 79.99 -43.40
CA ALA A 104 -1.23 80.16 -44.59
C ALA A 104 -2.52 79.31 -44.43
N ALA A 105 -3.66 79.93 -44.08
CA ALA A 105 -4.85 80.22 -44.93
C ALA A 105 -5.66 78.96 -45.36
N ALA A 106 -6.77 78.57 -44.71
CA ALA A 106 -8.18 79.07 -44.75
C ALA A 106 -8.91 78.87 -46.11
N PRO A 107 -10.24 78.55 -46.21
CA PRO A 107 -11.29 78.29 -45.19
C PRO A 107 -12.04 76.93 -45.43
N PRO A 108 -13.15 76.59 -44.72
CA PRO A 108 -13.75 75.25 -44.76
C PRO A 108 -14.71 75.10 -45.94
N THR A 109 -14.65 73.98 -46.65
CA THR A 109 -15.68 73.64 -47.66
C THR A 109 -15.92 72.14 -47.73
N GLU A 110 -17.20 71.83 -47.81
CA GLU A 110 -17.86 70.55 -47.93
C GLU A 110 -17.20 69.58 -48.91
N LEU A 111 -17.02 68.31 -48.50
CA LEU A 111 -17.10 67.18 -49.42
C LEU A 111 -18.53 66.66 -49.38
N VAL A 112 -19.30 67.27 -50.26
CA VAL A 112 -20.65 66.95 -50.68
C VAL A 112 -20.78 65.46 -51.04
N TRP A 113 -21.79 64.81 -50.46
CA TRP A 113 -22.41 63.60 -51.01
C TRP A 113 -23.45 64.05 -52.03
N ASP A 114 -23.08 64.14 -53.30
CA ASP A 114 -24.07 64.38 -54.37
C ASP A 114 -24.63 63.03 -54.82
N LEU A 115 -25.83 62.74 -54.32
CA LEU A 115 -26.83 62.00 -55.08
C LEU A 115 -27.14 62.79 -56.37
N PRO A 116 -27.11 62.16 -57.55
CA PRO A 116 -27.96 62.61 -58.64
C PRO A 116 -29.39 62.13 -58.35
N VAL A 117 -30.24 63.05 -57.91
CA VAL A 117 -31.69 62.96 -58.09
C VAL A 117 -32.00 63.76 -59.34
N ASP A 118 -32.46 63.07 -60.39
CA ASP A 118 -33.35 63.65 -61.39
C ASP A 118 -34.14 62.52 -62.10
N LEU A 119 -35.47 62.60 -61.92
CA LEU A 119 -36.54 62.27 -62.90
C LEU A 119 -36.76 60.76 -63.19
N GLU A 120 -37.89 60.11 -62.89
CA GLU A 120 -39.33 60.49 -62.92
C GLU A 120 -40.21 59.51 -62.09
N PRO A 121 -41.47 59.86 -61.74
CA PRO A 121 -42.34 59.10 -60.86
C PRO A 121 -43.42 58.26 -61.59
N ALA A 122 -43.82 57.11 -61.03
CA ALA A 122 -45.21 56.58 -61.16
C ALA A 122 -45.52 55.36 -60.25
N TYR A 123 -46.45 55.59 -59.31
CA TYR A 123 -47.58 54.72 -58.89
C TYR A 123 -47.34 53.23 -58.51
N SER A 124 -47.51 52.84 -57.24
CA SER A 124 -48.76 52.31 -56.61
C SER A 124 -48.59 50.82 -56.23
N ALA A 125 -49.07 50.24 -55.13
CA ALA A 125 -49.96 50.67 -54.06
C ALA A 125 -49.64 49.91 -52.75
N ILE A 126 -49.76 50.60 -51.61
CA ILE A 126 -49.86 50.04 -50.25
C ILE A 126 -51.24 50.47 -49.71
N ALA A 127 -51.96 49.55 -49.07
CA ALA A 127 -53.06 49.80 -48.12
C ALA A 127 -52.75 48.94 -46.88
N VAL A 128 -52.34 49.52 -45.73
CA VAL A 128 -53.13 50.04 -44.57
C VAL A 128 -53.98 48.92 -43.93
N GLU A 129 -53.76 48.49 -42.67
CA GLU A 129 -54.26 49.08 -41.40
C GLU A 129 -53.81 48.20 -40.16
N PRO A 130 -54.23 48.42 -38.87
CA PRO A 130 -53.68 49.29 -37.81
C PRO A 130 -53.18 48.59 -36.50
N SER A 131 -52.75 49.43 -35.54
CA SER A 131 -52.13 49.26 -34.22
C SER A 131 -53.00 48.91 -32.99
N ARG A 132 -52.40 48.24 -31.97
CA ARG A 132 -52.34 48.51 -30.47
C ARG A 132 -52.36 47.22 -29.60
N PRO A 133 -52.00 47.22 -28.28
CA PRO A 133 -51.26 48.18 -27.43
C PRO A 133 -50.11 47.55 -26.58
N LEU A 134 -49.27 48.37 -25.92
CA LEU A 134 -48.40 47.97 -24.80
C LEU A 134 -49.11 48.20 -23.46
N PRO A 135 -49.07 47.23 -22.52
CA PRO A 135 -48.74 47.52 -21.10
C PRO A 135 -48.03 46.32 -20.43
N ALA A 136 -47.56 46.31 -19.19
CA ALA A 136 -47.08 47.30 -18.23
C ALA A 136 -46.29 46.47 -17.20
N ASP A 137 -45.02 46.81 -16.97
CA ASP A 137 -44.31 46.82 -15.68
C ASP A 137 -42.79 46.73 -15.86
N VAL A 138 -42.13 47.80 -15.41
CA VAL A 138 -40.68 48.08 -15.51
C VAL A 138 -39.96 47.73 -14.20
N TRP A 139 -40.62 47.00 -13.27
CA TRP A 139 -40.12 46.77 -11.90
C TRP A 139 -40.38 45.36 -11.35
N SER A 140 -39.95 44.31 -12.05
CA SER A 140 -39.67 43.02 -11.40
C SER A 140 -38.32 42.46 -11.87
N ALA A 141 -37.40 42.26 -10.92
CA ALA A 141 -36.09 41.68 -11.19
C ALA A 141 -36.19 40.14 -11.15
N ALA A 142 -35.97 39.51 -12.30
CA ALA A 142 -35.84 38.06 -12.47
C ALA A 142 -34.58 37.77 -13.32
N PRO A 143 -33.96 36.58 -13.18
CA PRO A 143 -32.51 36.39 -13.16
C PRO A 143 -31.79 36.59 -14.49
N VAL A 144 -30.54 37.05 -14.41
CA VAL A 144 -29.56 37.10 -15.51
C VAL A 144 -29.57 35.80 -16.32
N GLU A 145 -29.92 35.89 -17.60
CA GLU A 145 -29.67 34.85 -18.60
C GLU A 145 -28.16 34.60 -18.68
N ARG A 146 -27.71 33.52 -18.03
CA ARG A 146 -26.50 32.83 -18.47
C ARG A 146 -26.77 32.28 -19.87
N ALA A 147 -25.83 32.48 -20.78
CA ALA A 147 -25.77 31.71 -22.02
C ALA A 147 -25.98 30.21 -21.73
N PRO A 148 -26.72 29.45 -22.56
CA PRO A 148 -26.98 28.05 -22.29
C PRO A 148 -25.66 27.26 -22.27
N GLU A 149 -25.22 26.87 -21.07
CA GLU A 149 -24.37 25.70 -20.89
C GLU A 149 -25.08 24.53 -21.57
N ARG A 150 -24.40 23.87 -22.51
CA ARG A 150 -24.86 22.57 -23.03
C ARG A 150 -25.14 21.66 -21.82
N PRO A 151 -26.29 20.99 -21.74
CA PRO A 151 -26.54 20.04 -20.66
C PRO A 151 -25.44 18.98 -20.70
N ALA A 152 -24.69 18.84 -19.60
CA ALA A 152 -23.87 17.67 -19.38
C ALA A 152 -24.82 16.47 -19.35
N GLU A 153 -24.59 15.48 -20.23
CA GLU A 153 -25.31 14.23 -20.19
C GLU A 153 -25.22 13.61 -18.78
N PRO A 154 -26.33 13.12 -18.20
CA PRO A 154 -26.27 12.42 -16.93
C PRO A 154 -25.41 11.16 -17.07
N VAL A 155 -24.34 11.06 -16.29
CA VAL A 155 -23.60 9.82 -16.10
C VAL A 155 -24.54 8.82 -15.43
N VAL A 156 -24.99 7.82 -16.18
CA VAL A 156 -25.83 6.73 -15.67
C VAL A 156 -25.04 5.93 -14.62
N PRO A 157 -25.52 5.80 -13.36
CA PRO A 157 -24.86 4.95 -12.37
C PRO A 157 -24.98 3.46 -12.77
N ARG A 158 -23.87 2.72 -12.67
CA ARG A 158 -23.86 1.26 -12.89
C ARG A 158 -24.63 0.55 -11.76
N GLY A 159 -25.65 -0.24 -12.10
CA GLY A 159 -26.46 -1.00 -11.13
C GLY A 159 -25.71 -2.17 -10.43
N PRO A 160 -26.26 -2.72 -9.34
CA PRO A 160 -25.62 -3.77 -8.53
C PRO A 160 -25.59 -5.13 -9.24
N ASN A 161 -24.49 -5.86 -9.06
CA ASN A 161 -24.23 -7.16 -9.69
C ASN A 161 -25.12 -8.30 -9.13
N PHE A 162 -25.34 -9.32 -9.96
CA PHE A 162 -26.30 -10.42 -9.76
C PHE A 162 -26.13 -11.25 -8.46
N ILE A 163 -24.99 -11.20 -7.78
CA ILE A 163 -24.65 -12.09 -6.66
C ILE A 163 -25.30 -11.64 -5.33
N GLU A 164 -25.47 -10.34 -5.11
CA GLU A 164 -25.92 -9.79 -3.81
C GLU A 164 -27.40 -10.05 -3.50
N ARG A 165 -28.24 -10.27 -4.52
CA ARG A 165 -29.69 -10.49 -4.36
C ARG A 165 -30.07 -11.86 -3.79
N ALA A 166 -29.17 -12.85 -3.84
CA ALA A 166 -29.48 -14.23 -3.46
C ALA A 166 -29.34 -14.52 -1.95
N ILE A 167 -28.49 -13.77 -1.24
CA ILE A 167 -28.08 -14.11 0.14
C ILE A 167 -29.13 -13.69 1.19
N SER A 168 -29.86 -12.60 0.94
CA SER A 168 -30.79 -12.01 1.91
C SER A 168 -32.08 -12.83 2.14
N GLY A 169 -32.50 -13.63 1.16
CA GLY A 169 -33.73 -14.44 1.25
C GLY A 169 -33.62 -15.64 2.22
N ALA A 170 -32.43 -16.22 2.39
CA ALA A 170 -32.25 -17.47 3.15
C ALA A 170 -32.39 -17.29 4.67
N ARG A 171 -32.08 -16.11 5.20
CA ARG A 171 -31.98 -15.86 6.66
C ARG A 171 -33.34 -15.83 7.36
N ASN A 172 -34.38 -15.35 6.68
CA ASN A 172 -35.69 -15.08 7.31
C ASN A 172 -36.54 -16.34 7.50
N TRP A 173 -36.17 -17.45 6.87
CA TRP A 173 -36.94 -18.69 6.92
C TRP A 173 -36.66 -19.54 8.18
N LEU A 174 -35.46 -19.44 8.76
CA LEU A 174 -34.98 -20.39 9.78
C LEU A 174 -35.47 -20.12 11.22
N PHE A 175 -35.87 -18.90 11.58
CA PHE A 175 -36.03 -18.46 12.99
C PHE A 175 -37.47 -18.05 13.41
N GLY A 176 -38.52 -18.53 12.74
CA GLY A 176 -39.93 -18.14 13.00
C GLY A 176 -40.68 -18.92 14.10
N GLY A 177 -41.76 -18.32 14.65
CA GLY A 177 -42.38 -18.64 15.95
C GLY A 177 -43.23 -19.91 16.15
N ASN A 178 -42.97 -21.03 15.45
CA ASN A 178 -43.68 -22.29 15.72
C ASN A 178 -42.78 -23.53 15.59
N THR A 179 -41.54 -23.42 16.10
CA THR A 179 -40.46 -24.39 15.88
C THR A 179 -40.65 -25.73 16.59
N VAL A 180 -41.20 -25.79 17.81
CA VAL A 180 -41.33 -27.06 18.57
C VAL A 180 -42.30 -28.05 17.89
N LEU A 181 -43.44 -27.56 17.40
CA LEU A 181 -44.41 -28.36 16.63
C LEU A 181 -43.84 -28.77 15.26
N ARG A 182 -43.10 -27.88 14.59
CA ARG A 182 -42.48 -28.13 13.27
C ARG A 182 -41.37 -29.18 13.34
N VAL A 183 -40.58 -29.19 14.41
CA VAL A 183 -39.54 -30.21 14.63
C VAL A 183 -40.16 -31.60 14.87
N GLY A 184 -41.31 -31.68 15.56
CA GLY A 184 -42.08 -32.92 15.69
C GLY A 184 -42.59 -33.47 14.35
N VAL A 185 -42.96 -32.60 13.40
CA VAL A 185 -43.41 -32.98 12.04
C VAL A 185 -42.23 -33.37 11.11
N VAL A 186 -41.09 -32.70 11.24
CA VAL A 186 -39.88 -32.99 10.43
C VAL A 186 -39.30 -34.36 10.77
N LEU A 187 -39.30 -34.76 12.05
CA LEU A 187 -38.89 -36.09 12.48
C LEU A 187 -39.78 -37.20 11.89
N LEU A 188 -41.05 -36.91 11.66
CA LEU A 188 -42.02 -37.83 11.04
C LEU A 188 -41.83 -37.91 9.51
N PHE A 189 -41.49 -36.79 8.86
CA PHE A 189 -41.21 -36.68 7.42
C PHE A 189 -39.91 -37.38 6.99
N LEU A 190 -38.85 -37.31 7.82
CA LEU A 190 -37.58 -38.01 7.56
C LEU A 190 -37.74 -39.53 7.51
N GLY A 191 -38.71 -40.09 8.25
CA GLY A 191 -39.06 -41.52 8.15
C GLY A 191 -39.60 -41.92 6.76
N LEU A 192 -40.16 -40.97 5.99
CA LEU A 192 -40.80 -41.20 4.69
C LEU A 192 -39.83 -41.05 3.51
N ALA A 193 -38.83 -40.16 3.63
CA ALA A 193 -37.86 -39.88 2.58
C ALA A 193 -36.91 -41.06 2.29
N PHE A 194 -36.61 -41.88 3.29
CA PHE A 194 -35.81 -43.10 3.11
C PHE A 194 -36.51 -44.17 2.24
N LEU A 195 -37.81 -44.01 1.96
CA LEU A 195 -38.61 -44.92 1.15
C LEU A 195 -38.56 -44.61 -0.36
N LEU A 196 -38.36 -43.34 -0.73
CA LEU A 196 -38.47 -42.85 -2.11
C LEU A 196 -37.18 -43.01 -2.93
N ARG A 197 -36.03 -42.93 -2.26
CA ARG A 197 -34.70 -43.14 -2.87
C ARG A 197 -34.51 -44.54 -3.46
N TYR A 198 -35.34 -45.49 -3.06
CA TYR A 198 -35.32 -46.86 -3.55
C TYR A 198 -35.80 -47.02 -5.01
N ALA A 199 -36.29 -45.96 -5.70
CA ALA A 199 -37.14 -46.13 -6.91
C ALA A 199 -36.66 -45.57 -8.29
N THR A 200 -35.48 -44.95 -8.48
CA THR A 200 -35.24 -44.05 -9.67
C THR A 200 -34.01 -44.29 -10.60
N GLU A 201 -33.34 -45.44 -10.63
CA GLU A 201 -32.03 -45.61 -11.32
C GLU A 201 -31.98 -46.21 -12.78
N GLY A 202 -32.59 -45.65 -13.88
CA GLY A 202 -31.99 -45.87 -15.27
C GLY A 202 -32.69 -45.65 -16.67
N MET A 203 -32.16 -44.77 -17.60
CA MET A 203 -32.33 -44.68 -19.14
C MET A 203 -31.33 -43.67 -19.92
N VAL A 204 -30.91 -43.79 -21.26
CA VAL A 204 -29.87 -42.96 -22.11
C VAL A 204 -30.02 -42.85 -23.73
N VAL A 205 -29.41 -41.86 -24.51
CA VAL A 205 -29.52 -41.54 -26.04
C VAL A 205 -28.16 -41.25 -26.89
N PRO A 206 -28.01 -41.51 -28.25
CA PRO A 206 -26.76 -41.41 -29.14
C PRO A 206 -26.22 -40.03 -29.69
N ILE A 207 -25.09 -39.98 -30.47
CA ILE A 207 -24.23 -38.77 -30.75
C ILE A 207 -24.25 -38.13 -32.16
N GLU A 208 -24.45 -38.87 -33.26
CA GLU A 208 -24.42 -38.35 -34.65
C GLU A 208 -25.60 -37.39 -34.91
N LEU A 209 -26.74 -37.71 -34.30
CA LEU A 209 -27.94 -36.87 -34.27
C LEU A 209 -27.69 -35.51 -33.62
N ARG A 210 -26.63 -35.36 -32.82
CA ARG A 210 -26.29 -34.11 -32.14
C ARG A 210 -25.59 -33.13 -33.09
N TYR A 211 -24.62 -33.57 -33.90
CA TYR A 211 -23.90 -32.70 -34.84
C TYR A 211 -24.74 -32.34 -36.08
N ALA A 212 -25.54 -33.28 -36.58
CA ALA A 212 -26.51 -33.01 -37.64
C ALA A 212 -27.55 -31.96 -37.20
N GLY A 213 -28.01 -32.04 -35.94
CA GLY A 213 -28.90 -31.04 -35.34
C GLY A 213 -28.28 -29.64 -35.29
N VAL A 214 -27.00 -29.54 -34.89
CA VAL A 214 -26.30 -28.24 -34.79
C VAL A 214 -26.07 -27.60 -36.16
N ALA A 215 -25.65 -28.39 -37.16
CA ALA A 215 -25.45 -27.88 -38.52
C ALA A 215 -26.77 -27.39 -39.15
N ALA A 216 -27.87 -28.13 -38.94
CA ALA A 216 -29.20 -27.72 -39.40
C ALA A 216 -29.68 -26.43 -38.73
N CYS A 217 -29.42 -26.26 -37.43
CA CYS A 217 -29.69 -25.01 -36.72
C CYS A 217 -28.87 -23.83 -37.30
N ALA A 218 -27.60 -24.02 -37.65
CA ALA A 218 -26.73 -22.97 -38.17
C ALA A 218 -27.18 -22.43 -39.54
N LEU A 219 -27.56 -23.33 -40.46
CA LEU A 219 -28.13 -22.96 -41.76
C LEU A 219 -29.51 -22.29 -41.60
N GLY A 220 -30.30 -22.75 -40.63
CA GLY A 220 -31.56 -22.11 -40.24
C GLY A 220 -31.38 -20.66 -39.78
N LEU A 221 -30.33 -20.37 -39.00
CA LEU A 221 -30.00 -19.01 -38.55
C LEU A 221 -29.58 -18.09 -39.71
N LEU A 222 -28.83 -18.59 -40.69
CA LEU A 222 -28.47 -17.84 -41.90
C LEU A 222 -29.69 -17.49 -42.75
N GLY A 223 -30.57 -18.47 -42.99
CA GLY A 223 -31.80 -18.27 -43.77
C GLY A 223 -32.77 -17.31 -43.08
N LEU A 224 -32.95 -17.45 -41.76
CA LEU A 224 -33.78 -16.57 -40.94
C LEU A 224 -33.20 -15.16 -40.89
N GLY A 225 -31.87 -15.02 -40.79
CA GLY A 225 -31.17 -13.75 -40.87
C GLY A 225 -31.30 -13.07 -42.24
N TRP A 226 -31.30 -13.81 -43.35
CA TRP A 226 -31.54 -13.27 -44.70
C TRP A 226 -32.98 -12.80 -44.87
N TRP A 227 -33.96 -13.54 -44.35
CA TRP A 227 -35.37 -13.16 -44.39
C TRP A 227 -35.65 -11.91 -43.54
N LEU A 228 -35.05 -11.81 -42.34
CA LEU A 228 -35.24 -10.66 -41.44
C LEU A 228 -34.53 -9.38 -41.88
N ARG A 229 -33.65 -9.42 -42.89
CA ARG A 229 -32.86 -8.25 -43.33
C ARG A 229 -33.72 -7.05 -43.73
N LEU A 230 -34.91 -7.29 -44.27
CA LEU A 230 -35.84 -6.25 -44.72
C LEU A 230 -36.68 -5.68 -43.57
N ARG A 231 -36.73 -6.37 -42.42
CA ARG A 231 -37.64 -6.04 -41.30
C ARG A 231 -36.90 -5.50 -40.08
N ASN A 232 -35.72 -6.05 -39.77
CA ASN A 232 -34.83 -5.55 -38.72
C ASN A 232 -33.37 -5.86 -39.07
N SER A 233 -32.72 -4.90 -39.73
CA SER A 233 -31.37 -5.07 -40.32
C SER A 233 -30.31 -5.46 -39.28
N ASN A 234 -30.31 -4.86 -38.09
CA ASN A 234 -29.30 -5.14 -37.06
C ASN A 234 -29.45 -6.55 -36.48
N TYR A 235 -30.68 -6.99 -36.22
CA TYR A 235 -30.94 -8.34 -35.72
C TYR A 235 -30.67 -9.42 -36.78
N GLY A 236 -31.00 -9.13 -38.05
CA GLY A 236 -30.67 -9.99 -39.19
C GLY A 236 -29.16 -10.17 -39.37
N LEU A 237 -28.37 -9.10 -39.22
CA LEU A 237 -26.89 -9.15 -39.29
C LEU A 237 -26.28 -9.96 -38.15
N MET A 238 -26.83 -9.87 -36.92
CA MET A 238 -26.38 -10.68 -35.78
C MET A 238 -26.66 -12.18 -35.99
N LEU A 239 -27.84 -12.52 -36.51
CA LEU A 239 -28.19 -13.91 -36.82
C LEU A 239 -27.34 -14.48 -37.96
N GLN A 240 -27.10 -13.69 -39.02
CA GLN A 240 -26.21 -14.09 -40.12
C GLN A 240 -24.77 -14.28 -39.64
N GLY A 241 -24.23 -13.34 -38.86
CA GLY A 241 -22.89 -13.47 -38.27
C GLY A 241 -22.74 -14.69 -37.35
N THR A 242 -23.76 -14.98 -36.54
CA THR A 242 -23.81 -16.16 -35.67
C THR A 242 -23.88 -17.45 -36.48
N GLY A 243 -24.70 -17.50 -37.53
CA GLY A 243 -24.78 -18.66 -38.42
C GLY A 243 -23.45 -18.95 -39.13
N VAL A 244 -22.73 -17.91 -39.59
CA VAL A 244 -21.39 -18.07 -40.19
C VAL A 244 -20.41 -18.62 -39.15
N ALA A 245 -20.40 -18.09 -37.92
CA ALA A 245 -19.51 -18.54 -36.85
C ALA A 245 -19.76 -20.00 -36.42
N VAL A 246 -21.03 -20.39 -36.28
CA VAL A 246 -21.41 -21.78 -35.95
C VAL A 246 -21.01 -22.73 -37.07
N LEU A 247 -21.13 -22.35 -38.34
CA LEU A 247 -20.64 -23.17 -39.45
C LEU A 247 -19.11 -23.36 -39.42
N TYR A 248 -18.33 -22.30 -39.17
CA TYR A 248 -16.87 -22.41 -38.98
C TYR A 248 -16.50 -23.40 -37.87
N LEU A 249 -17.15 -23.28 -36.70
CA LEU A 249 -16.89 -24.15 -35.55
C LEU A 249 -17.36 -25.59 -35.78
N THR A 250 -18.47 -25.77 -36.49
CA THR A 250 -19.00 -27.11 -36.79
C THR A 250 -18.09 -27.85 -37.77
N VAL A 251 -17.60 -27.18 -38.81
CA VAL A 251 -16.61 -27.75 -39.76
C VAL A 251 -15.31 -28.10 -39.04
N PHE A 252 -14.84 -27.23 -38.14
CA PHE A 252 -13.65 -27.51 -37.33
C PHE A 252 -13.85 -28.69 -36.36
N ALA A 253 -14.98 -28.74 -35.63
CA ALA A 253 -15.29 -29.82 -34.68
C ALA A 253 -15.48 -31.17 -35.39
N ALA A 254 -16.12 -31.16 -36.56
CA ALA A 254 -16.30 -32.35 -37.39
C ALA A 254 -15.02 -32.81 -38.10
N MET A 255 -14.00 -31.95 -38.26
CA MET A 255 -12.69 -32.36 -38.76
C MET A 255 -11.77 -32.86 -37.62
N ARG A 256 -11.77 -32.17 -36.47
CA ARG A 256 -10.72 -32.34 -35.44
C ARG A 256 -11.16 -33.07 -34.16
N LEU A 257 -12.44 -33.00 -33.76
CA LEU A 257 -12.93 -33.60 -32.49
C LEU A 257 -13.61 -34.95 -32.69
N HIS A 258 -14.43 -35.07 -33.73
CA HIS A 258 -15.03 -36.32 -34.15
C HIS A 258 -14.73 -36.43 -35.65
N PRO A 259 -13.71 -37.20 -36.07
CA PRO A 259 -13.11 -37.15 -37.41
C PRO A 259 -14.10 -37.63 -38.49
N LEU A 260 -15.04 -36.74 -38.82
CA LEU A 260 -16.14 -36.91 -39.75
C LEU A 260 -15.83 -36.24 -41.11
N LEU A 261 -14.84 -35.33 -41.18
CA LEU A 261 -14.45 -34.57 -42.39
C LEU A 261 -12.92 -34.57 -42.63
N ASP A 262 -12.50 -34.65 -43.91
CA ASP A 262 -11.09 -34.61 -44.38
C ASP A 262 -10.56 -33.16 -44.56
N PRO A 263 -9.26 -32.85 -44.34
CA PRO A 263 -8.73 -31.47 -44.36
C PRO A 263 -8.85 -30.73 -45.69
N GLY A 264 -8.76 -31.43 -46.83
CA GLY A 264 -8.96 -30.82 -48.15
C GLY A 264 -10.41 -30.36 -48.36
N ALA A 265 -11.36 -31.20 -47.95
CA ALA A 265 -12.78 -30.88 -47.97
C ALA A 265 -13.13 -29.76 -46.98
N ALA A 266 -12.51 -29.76 -45.79
CA ALA A 266 -12.66 -28.69 -44.81
C ALA A 266 -12.13 -27.34 -45.32
N LEU A 267 -10.94 -27.29 -45.94
CA LEU A 267 -10.40 -26.06 -46.54
C LEU A 267 -11.31 -25.54 -47.66
N GLY A 268 -11.80 -26.43 -48.54
CA GLY A 268 -12.75 -26.05 -49.60
C GLY A 268 -14.04 -25.45 -49.03
N LEU A 269 -14.59 -26.05 -47.96
CA LEU A 269 -15.82 -25.58 -47.32
C LEU A 269 -15.61 -24.26 -46.56
N LEU A 270 -14.46 -24.06 -45.91
CA LEU A 270 -14.10 -22.80 -45.27
C LEU A 270 -13.90 -21.67 -46.30
N VAL A 271 -13.22 -21.93 -47.42
CA VAL A 271 -13.08 -20.95 -48.51
C VAL A 271 -14.46 -20.60 -49.09
N ALA A 272 -15.33 -21.59 -49.33
CA ALA A 272 -16.70 -21.32 -49.77
C ALA A 272 -17.48 -20.43 -48.78
N VAL A 273 -17.34 -20.68 -47.47
CA VAL A 273 -17.95 -19.84 -46.43
C VAL A 273 -17.34 -18.43 -46.39
N THR A 274 -16.02 -18.25 -46.60
CA THR A 274 -15.40 -16.90 -46.68
C THR A 274 -15.91 -16.09 -47.86
N VAL A 275 -15.97 -16.69 -49.06
CA VAL A 275 -16.42 -16.03 -50.29
C VAL A 275 -17.91 -15.70 -50.18
N PHE A 276 -18.72 -16.63 -49.68
CA PHE A 276 -20.14 -16.39 -49.43
C PHE A 276 -20.35 -15.27 -48.42
N SER A 277 -19.58 -15.23 -47.34
CA SER A 277 -19.64 -14.15 -46.33
C SER A 277 -19.17 -12.80 -46.86
N ALA A 278 -18.16 -12.77 -47.74
CA ALA A 278 -17.67 -11.55 -48.39
C ALA A 278 -18.70 -10.98 -49.37
N ILE A 279 -19.34 -11.83 -50.17
CA ILE A 279 -20.47 -11.45 -51.05
C ILE A 279 -21.62 -10.90 -50.20
N LEU A 280 -21.94 -11.56 -49.08
CA LEU A 280 -22.97 -11.13 -48.15
C LEU A 280 -22.67 -9.76 -47.52
N ALA A 281 -21.40 -9.50 -47.23
CA ALA A 281 -20.91 -8.24 -46.67
C ALA A 281 -20.97 -7.07 -47.67
N ILE A 282 -20.55 -7.30 -48.92
CA ILE A 282 -20.58 -6.29 -49.99
C ILE A 282 -22.03 -5.95 -50.37
N THR A 283 -22.87 -6.97 -50.54
CA THR A 283 -24.29 -6.79 -50.92
C THR A 283 -25.11 -6.08 -49.84
N GLN A 284 -24.78 -6.26 -48.55
CA GLN A 284 -25.48 -5.62 -47.43
C GLN A 284 -24.74 -4.39 -46.86
N ASN A 285 -23.63 -3.96 -47.48
CA ASN A 285 -22.78 -2.85 -47.02
C ASN A 285 -22.46 -2.93 -45.50
N ALA A 286 -22.14 -4.14 -45.01
CA ALA A 286 -22.03 -4.45 -43.59
C ALA A 286 -20.57 -4.73 -43.17
N LEU A 287 -19.95 -3.75 -42.50
CA LEU A 287 -18.54 -3.83 -42.05
C LEU A 287 -18.29 -5.03 -41.12
N GLY A 288 -19.23 -5.39 -40.25
CA GLY A 288 -19.09 -6.51 -39.31
C GLY A 288 -18.96 -7.87 -40.01
N LEU A 289 -19.72 -8.09 -41.08
CA LEU A 289 -19.63 -9.30 -41.91
C LEU A 289 -18.34 -9.31 -42.74
N ALA A 290 -17.89 -8.16 -43.24
CA ALA A 290 -16.61 -8.05 -43.96
C ALA A 290 -15.42 -8.35 -43.06
N CYS A 291 -15.45 -7.88 -41.81
CA CYS A 291 -14.41 -8.17 -40.81
C CYS A 291 -14.42 -9.66 -40.43
N ALA A 292 -15.59 -10.27 -40.24
CA ALA A 292 -15.72 -11.70 -39.97
C ALA A 292 -15.20 -12.56 -41.15
N ALA A 293 -15.49 -12.14 -42.39
CA ALA A 293 -15.00 -12.81 -43.60
C ALA A 293 -13.47 -12.67 -43.76
N ALA A 294 -12.90 -11.49 -43.51
CA ALA A 294 -11.45 -11.26 -43.58
C ALA A 294 -10.70 -12.02 -42.48
N LEU A 295 -11.19 -11.99 -41.23
CA LEU A 295 -10.61 -12.76 -40.13
C LEU A 295 -10.70 -14.27 -40.39
N GLY A 296 -11.85 -14.76 -40.89
CA GLY A 296 -12.02 -16.15 -41.30
C GLY A 296 -11.09 -16.55 -42.44
N GLY A 297 -10.88 -15.66 -43.42
CA GLY A 297 -9.99 -15.88 -44.56
C GLY A 297 -8.52 -16.01 -44.17
N PHE A 298 -8.02 -15.14 -43.29
CA PHE A 298 -6.65 -15.30 -42.76
C PHE A 298 -6.52 -16.50 -41.80
N ALA A 299 -7.59 -16.90 -41.12
CA ALA A 299 -7.59 -18.04 -40.20
C ALA A 299 -7.69 -19.41 -40.91
N ALA A 300 -8.34 -19.50 -42.06
CA ALA A 300 -8.63 -20.77 -42.72
C ALA A 300 -7.37 -21.61 -43.03
N PRO A 301 -6.29 -21.08 -43.66
CA PRO A 301 -5.07 -21.85 -43.89
C PRO A 301 -4.36 -22.30 -42.61
N ILE A 302 -4.48 -21.51 -41.53
CA ILE A 302 -3.89 -21.85 -40.22
C ILE A 302 -4.65 -23.02 -39.58
N LEU A 303 -5.98 -23.00 -39.67
CA LEU A 303 -6.85 -24.01 -39.06
C LEU A 303 -6.80 -25.37 -39.79
N THR A 304 -6.48 -25.38 -41.09
CA THR A 304 -6.43 -26.59 -41.92
C THR A 304 -5.01 -27.08 -42.22
N SER A 305 -3.98 -26.41 -41.71
CA SER A 305 -2.58 -26.77 -42.02
C SER A 305 -2.21 -28.15 -41.47
N THR A 306 -1.72 -29.02 -42.36
CA THR A 306 -1.22 -30.38 -42.07
C THR A 306 0.30 -30.44 -41.87
N GLY A 307 0.99 -29.29 -41.89
CA GLY A 307 2.45 -29.20 -41.68
C GLY A 307 3.33 -29.40 -42.92
N ALA A 308 2.77 -29.68 -44.11
CA ALA A 308 3.51 -30.00 -45.35
C ALA A 308 4.02 -28.76 -46.16
N GLY A 309 4.42 -27.70 -45.45
CA GLY A 309 5.18 -26.50 -45.90
C GLY A 309 5.38 -26.18 -47.40
N SER A 310 4.59 -25.25 -47.94
CA SER A 310 5.05 -24.34 -48.99
C SER A 310 4.66 -22.89 -48.67
N HIS A 311 5.65 -22.05 -48.33
CA HIS A 311 5.43 -20.63 -48.04
C HIS A 311 4.95 -19.87 -49.28
N VAL A 312 5.35 -20.32 -50.47
CA VAL A 312 4.89 -19.75 -51.75
C VAL A 312 3.37 -19.91 -51.90
N ALA A 313 2.78 -21.05 -51.53
CA ALA A 313 1.33 -21.23 -51.62
C ALA A 313 0.59 -20.36 -50.58
N LEU A 314 1.12 -20.28 -49.36
CA LEU A 314 0.56 -19.44 -48.30
C LEU A 314 0.61 -17.95 -48.66
N PHE A 315 1.76 -17.46 -49.13
CA PHE A 315 1.93 -16.06 -49.52
C PHE A 315 1.21 -15.72 -50.82
N SER A 316 1.07 -16.66 -51.75
CA SER A 316 0.21 -16.48 -52.94
C SER A 316 -1.27 -16.40 -52.56
N TYR A 317 -1.73 -17.20 -51.59
CA TYR A 317 -3.08 -17.10 -51.05
C TYR A 317 -3.31 -15.75 -50.35
N PHE A 318 -2.35 -15.29 -49.55
CA PHE A 318 -2.42 -13.94 -48.95
C PHE A 318 -2.32 -12.83 -49.99
N ALA A 319 -1.55 -12.99 -51.07
CA ALA A 319 -1.53 -12.04 -52.17
C ALA A 319 -2.91 -11.92 -52.82
N LEU A 320 -3.61 -13.05 -53.04
CA LEU A 320 -4.98 -13.06 -53.56
C LEU A 320 -5.98 -12.39 -52.60
N LEU A 321 -5.90 -12.71 -51.31
CA LEU A 321 -6.77 -12.12 -50.29
C LEU A 321 -6.51 -10.61 -50.15
N ASN A 322 -5.23 -10.18 -50.16
CA ASN A 322 -4.83 -8.78 -50.15
C ASN A 322 -5.20 -8.05 -51.45
N ALA A 323 -5.21 -8.73 -52.60
CA ALA A 323 -5.72 -8.16 -53.85
C ALA A 323 -7.23 -7.92 -53.74
N GLY A 324 -7.97 -8.79 -53.05
CA GLY A 324 -9.37 -8.57 -52.68
C GLY A 324 -9.57 -7.36 -51.76
N ILE A 325 -8.73 -7.20 -50.73
CA ILE A 325 -8.75 -6.03 -49.83
C ILE A 325 -8.39 -4.75 -50.58
N LEU A 326 -7.36 -4.77 -51.43
CA LEU A 326 -6.96 -3.65 -52.29
C LEU A 326 -8.08 -3.28 -53.29
N GLY A 327 -8.75 -4.28 -53.88
CA GLY A 327 -9.90 -4.09 -54.74
C GLY A 327 -11.07 -3.44 -54.02
N ILE A 328 -11.37 -3.87 -52.79
CA ILE A 328 -12.39 -3.22 -51.95
C ILE A 328 -11.95 -1.79 -51.57
N ALA A 329 -10.67 -1.58 -51.23
CA ALA A 329 -10.11 -0.26 -50.91
C ALA A 329 -10.20 0.72 -52.09
N TRP A 330 -10.21 0.22 -53.34
CA TRP A 330 -10.44 1.02 -54.54
C TRP A 330 -11.87 1.60 -54.60
N PHE A 331 -12.85 0.94 -53.97
CA PHE A 331 -14.27 1.34 -53.99
C PHE A 331 -14.83 1.83 -52.65
N LYS A 332 -14.23 1.45 -51.51
CA LYS A 332 -14.69 1.77 -50.14
C LYS A 332 -13.49 1.97 -49.18
N ALA A 333 -13.46 3.10 -48.48
CA ALA A 333 -12.38 3.43 -47.53
C ALA A 333 -12.63 2.86 -46.12
N TRP A 334 -12.72 1.53 -45.97
CA TRP A 334 -12.91 0.89 -44.65
C TRP A 334 -11.58 0.65 -43.92
N ARG A 335 -11.26 1.53 -42.97
CA ARG A 335 -10.04 1.47 -42.16
C ARG A 335 -9.81 0.13 -41.46
N LEU A 336 -10.84 -0.40 -40.80
CA LEU A 336 -10.75 -1.62 -39.99
C LEU A 336 -10.42 -2.85 -40.85
N LEU A 337 -10.90 -2.90 -42.09
CA LEU A 337 -10.63 -3.99 -43.02
C LEU A 337 -9.15 -3.99 -43.47
N ASN A 338 -8.64 -2.81 -43.84
CA ASN A 338 -7.24 -2.63 -44.24
C ASN A 338 -6.27 -2.96 -43.09
N LEU A 339 -6.65 -2.66 -41.84
CA LEU A 339 -5.86 -2.99 -40.66
C LEU A 339 -5.83 -4.50 -40.40
N ILE A 340 -6.98 -5.19 -40.50
CA ILE A 340 -7.05 -6.65 -40.40
C ILE A 340 -6.17 -7.30 -41.47
N GLY A 341 -6.20 -6.78 -42.69
CA GLY A 341 -5.31 -7.19 -43.78
C GLY A 341 -3.83 -7.02 -43.43
N PHE A 342 -3.43 -5.82 -43.01
CA PHE A 342 -2.05 -5.47 -42.71
C PHE A 342 -1.50 -6.36 -41.58
N VAL A 343 -2.25 -6.48 -40.48
CA VAL A 343 -1.88 -7.31 -39.33
C VAL A 343 -1.87 -8.79 -39.70
N GLY A 344 -2.85 -9.27 -40.46
CA GLY A 344 -2.87 -10.65 -40.94
C GLY A 344 -1.64 -10.98 -41.79
N THR A 345 -1.32 -10.13 -42.77
CA THR A 345 -0.24 -10.37 -43.74
C THR A 345 1.14 -10.27 -43.11
N PHE A 346 1.45 -9.12 -42.49
CA PHE A 346 2.77 -8.90 -41.89
C PHE A 346 2.93 -9.65 -40.57
N GLY A 347 1.86 -9.84 -39.78
CA GLY A 347 1.92 -10.61 -38.53
C GLY A 347 2.15 -12.10 -38.77
N ILE A 348 1.43 -12.71 -39.72
CA ILE A 348 1.65 -14.11 -40.08
C ILE A 348 2.98 -14.26 -40.85
N GLY A 349 3.33 -13.32 -41.73
CA GLY A 349 4.62 -13.29 -42.42
C GLY A 349 5.82 -13.19 -41.46
N PHE A 350 5.72 -12.36 -40.43
CA PHE A 350 6.73 -12.25 -39.36
C PHE A 350 6.80 -13.54 -38.51
N ALA A 351 5.65 -14.12 -38.16
CA ALA A 351 5.60 -15.38 -37.42
C ALA A 351 6.22 -16.55 -38.20
N TRP A 352 6.04 -16.57 -39.52
CA TRP A 352 6.73 -17.52 -40.41
C TRP A 352 8.23 -17.20 -40.50
N GLY A 353 8.60 -15.93 -40.67
CA GLY A 353 10.00 -15.49 -40.76
C GLY A 353 10.82 -15.89 -39.53
N MET A 354 10.27 -15.74 -38.32
CA MET A 354 10.96 -16.17 -37.10
C MET A 354 11.10 -17.69 -36.95
N ARG A 355 10.18 -18.48 -37.52
CA ARG A 355 10.10 -19.93 -37.28
C ARG A 355 10.70 -20.78 -38.39
N SER A 356 10.76 -20.28 -39.62
CA SER A 356 10.96 -21.11 -40.80
C SER A 356 11.83 -20.48 -41.90
N TYR A 357 12.33 -19.25 -41.73
CA TYR A 357 13.19 -18.61 -42.72
C TYR A 357 14.64 -19.10 -42.65
N THR A 358 15.25 -19.30 -43.82
CA THR A 358 16.68 -19.52 -44.00
C THR A 358 17.22 -18.57 -45.07
N PRO A 359 18.51 -18.17 -45.04
CA PRO A 359 19.08 -17.25 -46.05
C PRO A 359 18.91 -17.75 -47.50
N GLU A 360 18.81 -19.05 -47.70
CA GLU A 360 18.56 -19.70 -49.01
C GLU A 360 17.18 -19.35 -49.61
N LEU A 361 16.18 -19.06 -48.76
CA LEU A 361 14.83 -18.70 -49.18
C LEU A 361 14.67 -17.21 -49.51
N LEU A 362 15.74 -16.41 -49.40
CA LEU A 362 15.72 -14.95 -49.62
C LEU A 362 15.09 -14.60 -50.97
N TRP A 363 15.58 -15.19 -52.06
CA TRP A 363 15.09 -14.90 -53.41
C TRP A 363 13.63 -15.31 -53.64
N SER A 364 13.13 -16.28 -52.89
CA SER A 364 11.72 -16.69 -52.95
C SER A 364 10.79 -15.85 -52.06
N THR A 365 11.35 -15.11 -51.10
CA THR A 365 10.60 -14.36 -50.06
C THR A 365 10.63 -12.86 -50.29
N GLU A 366 11.78 -12.32 -50.72
CA GLU A 366 12.00 -10.90 -50.99
C GLU A 366 10.99 -10.31 -51.99
N PRO A 367 10.65 -10.97 -53.11
CA PRO A 367 9.62 -10.46 -54.02
C PRO A 367 8.24 -10.29 -53.35
N PHE A 368 7.86 -11.19 -52.44
CA PHE A 368 6.61 -11.07 -51.69
C PHE A 368 6.68 -9.95 -50.66
N LEU A 369 7.81 -9.75 -49.98
CA LEU A 369 7.99 -8.64 -49.05
C LEU A 369 7.88 -7.29 -49.76
N VAL A 370 8.56 -7.14 -50.92
CA VAL A 370 8.46 -5.95 -51.76
C VAL A 370 7.04 -5.77 -52.28
N LEU A 371 6.39 -6.85 -52.76
CA LEU A 371 5.01 -6.80 -53.25
C LEU A 371 4.03 -6.35 -52.16
N PHE A 372 4.09 -6.94 -50.96
CA PHE A 372 3.22 -6.56 -49.85
C PHE A 372 3.53 -5.14 -49.36
N PHE A 373 4.80 -4.73 -49.30
CA PHE A 373 5.18 -3.36 -49.00
C PHE A 373 4.57 -2.37 -50.00
N LEU A 374 4.67 -2.65 -51.30
CA LEU A 374 4.09 -1.81 -52.35
C LEU A 374 2.55 -1.81 -52.32
N MET A 375 1.91 -2.96 -52.08
CA MET A 375 0.44 -3.06 -51.96
C MET A 375 -0.07 -2.22 -50.78
N TYR A 376 0.56 -2.32 -49.60
CA TYR A 376 0.13 -1.55 -48.43
C TYR A 376 0.53 -0.06 -48.50
N LEU A 377 1.65 0.28 -49.16
CA LEU A 377 1.98 1.66 -49.52
C LEU A 377 0.93 2.25 -50.47
N ALA A 378 0.48 1.48 -51.47
CA ALA A 378 -0.58 1.87 -52.39
C ALA A 378 -1.96 1.99 -51.70
N ILE A 379 -2.33 1.04 -50.83
CA ILE A 379 -3.56 1.11 -50.01
C ILE A 379 -3.54 2.38 -49.14
N GLY A 380 -2.43 2.67 -48.47
CA GLY A 380 -2.27 3.87 -47.65
C GLY A 380 -2.40 5.16 -48.45
N LEU A 381 -1.80 5.22 -49.65
CA LEU A 381 -1.87 6.37 -50.54
C LEU A 381 -3.26 6.55 -51.19
N LEU A 382 -3.93 5.46 -51.57
CA LEU A 382 -5.29 5.47 -52.14
C LEU A 382 -6.34 5.87 -51.09
N PHE A 383 -6.20 5.36 -49.86
CA PHE A 383 -7.04 5.72 -48.73
C PHE A 383 -6.90 7.21 -48.40
N ALA A 384 -5.67 7.71 -48.33
CA ALA A 384 -5.40 9.14 -48.14
C ALA A 384 -6.00 9.95 -49.31
N ARG A 385 -5.63 9.67 -50.56
CA ARG A 385 -6.14 10.40 -51.75
C ARG A 385 -7.66 10.48 -51.80
N ARG A 386 -8.37 9.39 -51.53
CA ARG A 386 -9.83 9.35 -51.61
C ARG A 386 -10.51 10.16 -50.50
N LYS A 387 -10.01 10.02 -49.27
CA LYS A 387 -10.51 10.80 -48.13
C LYS A 387 -10.26 12.30 -48.33
N LEU A 388 -9.26 12.66 -49.13
CA LEU A 388 -8.89 14.04 -49.49
C LEU A 388 -9.79 14.62 -50.60
N LEU A 389 -10.32 13.75 -51.48
CA LEU A 389 -11.22 14.10 -52.58
C LEU A 389 -12.69 14.17 -52.14
N GLU A 390 -13.09 13.39 -51.12
CA GLU A 390 -14.45 13.40 -50.56
C GLU A 390 -14.71 14.63 -49.64
N MET A 391 -13.69 15.44 -49.35
CA MET A 391 -13.79 16.63 -48.49
C MET A 391 -13.99 17.91 -49.31
N THR A 392 -15.15 18.55 -49.13
CA THR A 392 -15.54 19.81 -49.79
C THR A 392 -15.01 21.08 -49.11
N ASP A 393 -14.57 21.01 -47.85
CA ASP A 393 -14.21 22.19 -47.01
C ASP A 393 -12.73 22.63 -47.11
N ALA A 394 -12.15 22.66 -48.31
CA ALA A 394 -10.75 23.08 -48.50
C ALA A 394 -10.60 24.63 -48.56
N PRO A 395 -9.52 25.21 -48.03
CA PRO A 395 -9.28 26.66 -48.12
C PRO A 395 -9.09 27.09 -49.59
N GLU A 396 -9.69 28.21 -49.99
CA GLU A 396 -9.51 28.79 -51.34
C GLU A 396 -8.14 29.48 -51.52
N ASP A 397 -7.48 29.88 -50.42
CA ASP A 397 -6.14 30.48 -50.44
C ASP A 397 -5.03 29.41 -50.51
N ASP A 398 -4.32 29.36 -51.64
CA ASP A 398 -3.23 28.41 -51.97
C ASP A 398 -1.92 28.61 -51.15
N SER A 399 -1.97 29.27 -49.99
CA SER A 399 -0.78 29.58 -49.19
C SER A 399 -0.24 28.36 -48.41
N ARG A 400 1.07 28.10 -48.55
CA ARG A 400 1.78 26.91 -47.99
C ARG A 400 1.50 26.69 -46.50
N GLY A 401 1.51 27.76 -45.70
CA GLY A 401 1.29 27.70 -44.24
C GLY A 401 -0.17 27.53 -43.80
N ALA A 402 -1.14 27.92 -44.64
CA ALA A 402 -2.56 27.71 -44.35
C ALA A 402 -2.97 26.26 -44.64
N LEU A 403 -2.49 25.69 -45.75
CA LEU A 403 -2.73 24.30 -46.12
C LEU A 403 -2.15 23.30 -45.10
N LEU A 404 -0.96 23.57 -44.54
CA LEU A 404 -0.35 22.75 -43.48
C LEU A 404 -1.17 22.78 -42.18
N ARG A 405 -1.67 23.95 -41.77
CA ARG A 405 -2.50 24.08 -40.56
C ARG A 405 -3.88 23.46 -40.73
N TRP A 406 -4.51 23.65 -41.89
CA TRP A 406 -5.79 23.03 -42.23
C TRP A 406 -5.69 21.50 -42.25
N SER A 407 -4.64 20.96 -42.88
CA SER A 407 -4.40 19.51 -42.95
C SER A 407 -4.02 18.89 -41.60
N ALA A 408 -3.27 19.60 -40.74
CA ALA A 408 -2.93 19.14 -39.40
C ALA A 408 -4.11 19.16 -38.42
N ALA A 409 -5.07 20.09 -38.58
CA ALA A 409 -6.23 20.22 -37.69
C ALA A 409 -7.31 19.14 -37.90
N LYS A 410 -7.37 18.51 -39.08
CA LYS A 410 -8.37 17.48 -39.46
C LYS A 410 -7.83 16.06 -39.24
N GLY A 411 -7.20 15.82 -38.08
CA GLY A 411 -6.32 14.69 -37.73
C GLY A 411 -6.77 13.25 -38.01
N ASP A 412 -8.01 13.01 -38.43
CA ASP A 412 -8.47 11.71 -38.92
C ASP A 412 -8.06 11.43 -40.38
N TYR A 413 -7.50 12.40 -41.09
CA TYR A 413 -7.22 12.32 -42.53
C TYR A 413 -6.06 11.35 -42.89
N VAL A 414 -4.99 11.33 -42.11
CA VAL A 414 -3.84 10.43 -42.31
C VAL A 414 -3.88 9.35 -41.24
N ASP A 415 -4.27 8.13 -41.60
CA ASP A 415 -4.21 6.99 -40.67
C ASP A 415 -2.73 6.67 -40.43
N GLY A 416 -2.16 7.21 -39.35
CA GLY A 416 -0.73 7.12 -39.04
C GLY A 416 -0.23 5.67 -38.98
N SER A 417 -1.09 4.73 -38.62
CA SER A 417 -0.80 3.29 -38.67
C SER A 417 -0.50 2.76 -40.08
N MET A 418 -1.16 3.28 -41.11
CA MET A 418 -0.96 2.82 -42.50
C MET A 418 0.15 3.58 -43.23
N LEU A 419 0.50 4.80 -42.80
CA LEU A 419 1.59 5.57 -43.40
C LEU A 419 2.96 5.24 -42.79
N PHE A 420 3.02 5.08 -41.46
CA PHE A 420 4.27 4.75 -40.74
C PHE A 420 4.47 3.25 -40.54
N GLY A 421 3.40 2.45 -40.58
CA GLY A 421 3.47 1.00 -40.41
C GLY A 421 4.29 0.29 -41.50
N PRO A 422 4.00 0.49 -42.80
CA PRO A 422 4.74 -0.13 -43.90
C PRO A 422 6.25 0.15 -43.92
N PRO A 423 6.76 1.40 -43.77
CA PRO A 423 8.21 1.64 -43.73
C PRO A 423 8.89 1.02 -42.52
N LEU A 424 8.26 1.07 -41.35
CA LEU A 424 8.84 0.55 -40.12
C LEU A 424 8.92 -0.97 -40.13
N VAL A 425 7.80 -1.63 -40.45
CA VAL A 425 7.72 -3.10 -40.51
C VAL A 425 8.48 -3.63 -41.73
N GLY A 426 8.40 -2.94 -42.87
CA GLY A 426 9.13 -3.28 -44.09
C GLY A 426 10.64 -3.18 -43.92
N PHE A 427 11.17 -2.08 -43.37
CA PHE A 427 12.60 -1.95 -43.07
C PHE A 427 13.06 -2.91 -41.99
N GLY A 428 12.25 -3.13 -40.94
CA GLY A 428 12.58 -4.10 -39.89
C GLY A 428 12.70 -5.53 -40.43
N LEU A 429 11.77 -5.94 -41.30
CA LEU A 429 11.85 -7.23 -41.99
C LEU A 429 13.02 -7.28 -42.98
N GLN A 430 13.28 -6.20 -43.72
CA GLN A 430 14.43 -6.12 -44.64
C GLN A 430 15.77 -6.23 -43.91
N PHE A 431 15.93 -5.52 -42.79
CA PHE A 431 17.12 -5.58 -41.95
C PHE A 431 17.35 -7.01 -41.44
N ALA A 432 16.29 -7.68 -40.97
CA ALA A 432 16.36 -9.06 -40.50
C ALA A 432 16.75 -10.06 -41.61
N LEU A 433 16.27 -9.85 -42.84
CA LEU A 433 16.63 -10.68 -44.00
C LEU A 433 18.09 -10.46 -44.42
N VAL A 434 18.61 -9.23 -44.33
CA VAL A 434 19.85 -8.82 -45.02
C VAL A 434 21.04 -8.60 -44.07
N GLN A 435 20.87 -8.69 -42.75
CA GLN A 435 21.94 -8.51 -41.73
C GLN A 435 23.20 -9.38 -41.93
N HIS A 436 23.09 -10.47 -42.69
CA HIS A 436 24.21 -11.37 -42.99
C HIS A 436 25.14 -10.87 -44.11
N LEU A 437 24.78 -9.79 -44.81
CA LEU A 437 25.58 -9.17 -45.87
C LEU A 437 26.23 -7.87 -45.37
N GLU A 438 27.54 -7.74 -45.58
CA GLU A 438 28.34 -6.57 -45.17
C GLU A 438 27.80 -5.29 -45.83
N PHE A 439 27.62 -4.22 -45.05
CA PHE A 439 27.06 -2.92 -45.45
C PHE A 439 25.62 -2.92 -46.01
N ALA A 440 25.00 -4.07 -46.22
CA ALA A 440 23.71 -4.14 -46.90
C ALA A 440 22.55 -3.51 -46.08
N ALA A 441 22.68 -3.45 -44.76
CA ALA A 441 21.79 -2.67 -43.89
C ALA A 441 21.94 -1.14 -44.10
N ALA A 442 23.16 -0.64 -44.26
CA ALA A 442 23.43 0.76 -44.54
C ALA A 442 22.92 1.17 -45.93
N PHE A 443 23.09 0.31 -46.94
CA PHE A 443 22.53 0.53 -48.29
C PHE A 443 21.00 0.41 -48.33
N SER A 444 20.39 -0.49 -47.55
CA SER A 444 18.92 -0.58 -47.43
C SER A 444 18.33 0.67 -46.77
N ALA A 445 19.00 1.22 -45.74
CA ALA A 445 18.60 2.48 -45.11
C ALA A 445 18.71 3.66 -46.09
N LEU A 446 19.81 3.73 -46.85
CA LEU A 446 19.99 4.73 -47.89
C LEU A 446 18.93 4.61 -49.01
N GLY A 447 18.64 3.38 -49.48
CA GLY A 447 17.64 3.11 -50.52
C GLY A 447 16.22 3.51 -50.10
N LEU A 448 15.85 3.19 -48.86
CA LEU A 448 14.57 3.64 -48.28
C LEU A 448 14.53 5.17 -48.13
N GLY A 449 15.64 5.79 -47.71
CA GLY A 449 15.79 7.25 -47.68
C GLY A 449 15.54 7.91 -49.03
N ILE A 450 16.06 7.32 -50.11
CA ILE A 450 15.86 7.79 -51.49
C ILE A 450 14.40 7.62 -51.93
N ILE A 451 13.75 6.48 -51.65
CA ILE A 451 12.35 6.22 -52.01
C ILE A 451 11.43 7.26 -51.36
N TYR A 452 11.61 7.55 -50.07
CA TYR A 452 10.80 8.54 -49.35
C TYR A 452 11.11 9.99 -49.75
N MET A 453 12.37 10.32 -50.05
CA MET A 453 12.69 11.62 -50.65
C MET A 453 12.09 11.77 -52.06
N GLY A 454 12.05 10.70 -52.85
CA GLY A 454 11.39 10.65 -54.15
C GLY A 454 9.87 10.81 -54.08
N LEU A 455 9.22 10.14 -53.12
CA LEU A 455 7.79 10.25 -52.86
C LEU A 455 7.43 11.65 -52.32
N ALA A 456 8.27 12.23 -51.46
CA ALA A 456 8.15 13.62 -51.01
C ALA A 456 8.16 14.59 -52.20
N ARG A 457 8.97 14.31 -53.24
CA ARG A 457 9.04 15.12 -54.46
C ARG A 457 7.82 14.91 -55.38
N LEU A 458 7.27 13.70 -55.45
CA LEU A 458 6.10 13.40 -56.30
C LEU A 458 4.79 13.96 -55.73
N LEU A 459 4.74 14.17 -54.41
CA LEU A 459 3.60 14.72 -53.66
C LEU A 459 3.76 16.23 -53.38
N GLN A 460 4.79 16.88 -53.95
CA GLN A 460 4.98 18.33 -53.85
C GLN A 460 3.94 19.07 -54.69
N GLY A 461 2.83 19.47 -54.06
CA GLY A 461 1.82 20.34 -54.64
C GLY A 461 0.40 20.08 -54.11
N GLY A 462 -0.37 21.16 -53.93
CA GLY A 462 -1.80 21.10 -53.56
C GLY A 462 -2.09 20.59 -52.14
N ARG A 463 -3.25 19.93 -51.97
CA ARG A 463 -3.81 19.48 -50.67
C ARG A 463 -3.01 18.34 -49.99
N ALA A 464 -1.91 17.86 -50.58
CA ALA A 464 -1.09 16.74 -50.10
C ALA A 464 0.25 17.16 -49.44
N LEU A 465 0.47 18.45 -49.20
CA LEU A 465 1.76 19.00 -48.71
C LEU A 465 2.24 18.41 -47.37
N LEU A 466 1.34 18.14 -46.42
CA LEU A 466 1.68 17.51 -45.14
C LEU A 466 2.23 16.08 -45.32
N LEU A 467 1.74 15.37 -46.34
CA LEU A 467 2.22 14.03 -46.69
C LEU A 467 3.63 14.09 -47.30
N ALA A 468 3.96 15.15 -48.03
CA ALA A 468 5.29 15.37 -48.58
C ALA A 468 6.35 15.69 -47.50
N GLU A 469 6.01 16.52 -46.50
CA GLU A 469 6.93 16.87 -45.40
C GLU A 469 7.21 15.68 -44.47
N THR A 470 6.20 14.84 -44.22
CA THR A 470 6.37 13.60 -43.44
C THR A 470 7.27 12.59 -44.16
N CYS A 471 7.16 12.48 -45.50
CA CYS A 471 8.07 11.66 -46.30
C CYS A 471 9.51 12.22 -46.31
N LEU A 472 9.70 13.54 -46.35
CA LEU A 472 11.03 14.16 -46.34
C LEU A 472 11.77 13.95 -45.01
N ALA A 473 11.08 14.14 -43.89
CA ALA A 473 11.66 13.90 -42.56
C ALA A 473 12.12 12.45 -42.39
N LEU A 474 11.31 11.50 -42.86
CA LEU A 474 11.65 10.07 -42.83
C LEU A 474 12.91 9.78 -43.66
N GLY A 475 13.10 10.46 -44.80
CA GLY A 475 14.30 10.34 -45.64
C GLY A 475 15.60 10.78 -44.95
N VAL A 476 15.61 11.91 -44.24
CA VAL A 476 16.82 12.44 -43.55
C VAL A 476 17.25 11.55 -42.39
N ILE A 477 16.28 10.97 -41.68
CA ILE A 477 16.52 10.04 -40.57
C ILE A 477 17.26 8.80 -41.08
N PHE A 478 16.76 8.17 -42.15
CA PHE A 478 17.40 6.99 -42.72
C PHE A 478 18.79 7.28 -43.31
N ALA A 479 19.06 8.51 -43.75
CA ALA A 479 20.39 8.92 -44.24
C ALA A 479 21.43 9.11 -43.11
N SER A 480 21.06 9.71 -41.97
CA SER A 480 21.98 9.89 -40.83
C SER A 480 22.32 8.57 -40.14
N LEU A 481 21.40 7.62 -40.18
CA LEU A 481 21.57 6.28 -39.63
C LEU A 481 22.66 5.46 -40.38
N ALA A 482 23.07 5.89 -41.57
CA ALA A 482 24.12 5.21 -42.34
C ALA A 482 25.52 5.34 -41.71
N ILE A 483 25.84 6.42 -40.99
CA ILE A 483 27.19 6.67 -40.43
C ILE A 483 27.50 5.74 -39.25
N PRO A 484 26.64 5.58 -38.23
CA PRO A 484 26.88 4.64 -37.13
C PRO A 484 26.90 3.18 -37.58
N LEU A 485 26.21 2.86 -38.68
CA LEU A 485 26.23 1.53 -39.29
C LEU A 485 27.56 1.25 -40.06
N GLY A 486 28.54 2.16 -40.04
CA GLY A 486 29.79 2.06 -40.83
C GLY A 486 31.14 2.43 -40.17
N LEU A 487 31.25 2.98 -38.94
CA LEU A 487 32.53 3.42 -38.30
C LEU A 487 32.69 3.06 -36.79
N ASP A 488 33.93 3.08 -36.26
CA ASP A 488 34.31 2.74 -34.85
C ASP A 488 33.89 3.77 -33.77
N ALA A 489 33.56 3.30 -32.56
CA ALA A 489 32.87 4.09 -31.53
C ALA A 489 33.72 5.12 -30.75
N ARG A 490 35.04 4.92 -30.55
CA ARG A 490 35.91 5.85 -29.76
C ARG A 490 36.08 7.22 -30.37
N TRP A 491 36.40 7.26 -31.66
CA TRP A 491 36.57 8.51 -32.41
C TRP A 491 35.21 9.15 -32.70
N THR A 492 34.16 8.35 -32.85
CA THR A 492 32.77 8.80 -32.93
C THR A 492 32.37 9.62 -31.70
N ALA A 493 32.77 9.20 -30.48
CA ALA A 493 32.47 9.94 -29.25
C ALA A 493 33.16 11.31 -29.19
N ALA A 494 34.48 11.38 -29.41
CA ALA A 494 35.21 12.64 -29.35
C ALA A 494 34.78 13.62 -30.46
N ALA A 495 34.54 13.13 -31.68
CA ALA A 495 34.03 13.92 -32.79
C ALA A 495 32.64 14.50 -32.47
N TRP A 496 31.71 13.68 -31.97
CA TRP A 496 30.38 14.14 -31.56
C TRP A 496 30.41 15.13 -30.36
N ALA A 497 31.39 15.06 -29.45
CA ALA A 497 31.50 16.02 -28.34
C ALA A 497 31.78 17.44 -28.85
N VAL A 498 32.78 17.54 -29.73
CA VAL A 498 33.28 18.81 -30.27
C VAL A 498 32.33 19.35 -31.35
N GLU A 499 31.87 18.49 -32.25
CA GLU A 499 30.90 18.86 -33.28
C GLU A 499 29.58 19.31 -32.66
N GLY A 500 29.11 18.63 -31.61
CA GLY A 500 27.91 19.01 -30.87
C GLY A 500 28.07 20.37 -30.16
N ALA A 501 29.23 20.64 -29.58
CA ALA A 501 29.55 21.95 -28.98
C ALA A 501 29.57 23.07 -30.03
N GLY A 502 30.15 22.79 -31.21
CA GLY A 502 30.22 23.72 -32.34
C GLY A 502 28.85 24.04 -32.93
N ILE A 503 28.04 23.01 -33.20
CA ILE A 503 26.67 23.16 -33.71
C ILE A 503 25.78 23.89 -32.68
N PHE A 504 25.93 23.59 -31.39
CA PHE A 504 25.20 24.30 -30.33
C PHE A 504 25.57 25.79 -30.26
N TRP A 505 26.87 26.10 -30.30
CA TRP A 505 27.35 27.49 -30.33
C TRP A 505 26.87 28.26 -31.56
N LEU A 506 26.91 27.63 -32.74
CA LEU A 506 26.42 28.23 -33.99
C LEU A 506 24.90 28.42 -33.97
N GLY A 507 24.16 27.42 -33.49
CA GLY A 507 22.72 27.47 -33.30
C GLY A 507 22.30 28.58 -32.33
N LEU A 508 23.09 28.85 -31.28
CA LEU A 508 22.88 29.95 -30.35
C LEU A 508 22.96 31.30 -31.08
N ARG A 509 23.98 31.49 -31.93
CA ARG A 509 24.18 32.72 -32.74
C ARG A 509 23.14 32.92 -33.85
N GLN A 510 22.67 31.83 -34.47
CA GLN A 510 21.76 31.88 -35.63
C GLN A 510 20.26 31.77 -35.27
N GLN A 511 19.90 31.69 -33.98
CA GLN A 511 18.51 31.53 -33.50
C GLN A 511 17.75 30.34 -34.10
N ARG A 512 18.44 29.23 -34.42
CA ARG A 512 17.82 28.02 -34.97
C ARG A 512 17.59 26.95 -33.88
N PRO A 513 16.36 26.75 -33.36
CA PRO A 513 16.13 25.86 -32.21
C PRO A 513 16.39 24.38 -32.54
N LEU A 514 16.10 23.95 -33.76
CA LEU A 514 16.36 22.57 -34.20
C LEU A 514 17.85 22.24 -34.24
N ALA A 515 18.70 23.21 -34.61
CA ALA A 515 20.15 23.02 -34.63
C ALA A 515 20.73 22.92 -33.21
N ARG A 516 20.21 23.72 -32.26
CA ARG A 516 20.61 23.66 -30.85
C ARG A 516 20.23 22.32 -30.21
N ALA A 517 19.00 21.86 -30.47
CA ALA A 517 18.53 20.56 -30.01
C ALA A 517 19.39 19.41 -30.58
N PHE A 518 19.75 19.49 -31.87
CA PHE A 518 20.63 18.53 -32.51
C PHE A 518 22.06 18.53 -31.93
N GLY A 519 22.64 19.72 -31.69
CA GLY A 519 23.97 19.83 -31.07
C GLY A 519 24.04 19.22 -29.67
N LEU A 520 23.00 19.42 -28.85
CA LEU A 520 22.89 18.77 -27.54
C LEU A 520 22.68 17.25 -27.66
N LEU A 521 21.88 16.79 -28.63
CA LEU A 521 21.69 15.37 -28.90
C LEU A 521 23.01 14.69 -29.28
N LEU A 522 23.84 15.37 -30.08
CA LEU A 522 25.17 14.91 -30.45
C LEU A 522 26.11 14.80 -29.22
N GLN A 523 26.11 15.81 -28.33
CA GLN A 523 26.88 15.76 -27.08
C GLN A 523 26.41 14.64 -26.14
N VAL A 524 25.11 14.35 -26.12
CA VAL A 524 24.55 13.21 -25.37
C VAL A 524 24.98 11.88 -26.01
N GLY A 525 24.90 11.75 -27.34
CA GLY A 525 25.39 10.58 -28.07
C GLY A 525 26.88 10.33 -27.82
N SER A 526 27.68 11.40 -27.75
CA SER A 526 29.09 11.35 -27.38
C SER A 526 29.31 10.81 -25.97
N ALA A 527 28.58 11.32 -24.98
CA ALA A 527 28.69 10.85 -23.61
C ALA A 527 28.32 9.36 -23.46
N VAL A 528 27.29 8.90 -24.18
CA VAL A 528 26.88 7.48 -24.20
C VAL A 528 27.96 6.61 -24.84
N ALA A 529 28.51 7.02 -25.98
CA ALA A 529 29.57 6.29 -26.67
C ALA A 529 30.87 6.22 -25.85
N PHE A 530 31.23 7.29 -25.13
CA PHE A 530 32.38 7.29 -24.23
C PHE A 530 32.17 6.34 -23.04
N LEU A 531 30.98 6.33 -22.43
CA LEU A 531 30.65 5.47 -21.29
C LEU A 531 30.61 3.99 -21.68
N SER A 532 30.24 3.63 -22.91
CA SER A 532 30.20 2.23 -23.36
C SER A 532 31.56 1.54 -23.46
N GLU A 533 32.66 2.28 -23.44
CA GLU A 533 34.02 1.74 -23.58
C GLU A 533 34.95 2.04 -22.38
N LEU A 534 34.41 2.55 -21.27
CA LEU A 534 35.20 2.96 -20.11
C LEU A 534 35.91 1.75 -19.45
N ARG A 535 37.24 1.77 -19.39
CA ARG A 535 38.06 0.80 -18.62
C ARG A 535 38.78 1.52 -17.48
N VAL A 536 38.71 0.95 -16.27
CA VAL A 536 39.36 1.50 -15.06
C VAL A 536 40.77 0.94 -14.95
N GLY A 537 41.80 1.78 -15.05
CA GLY A 537 43.21 1.36 -14.93
C GLY A 537 44.21 2.50 -15.17
N GLU A 538 45.42 2.33 -14.64
CA GLU A 538 46.54 3.29 -14.66
C GLU A 538 46.95 3.59 -16.10
N SER A 539 46.41 4.68 -16.64
CA SER A 539 46.69 5.16 -17.99
C SER A 539 47.21 6.59 -17.87
N ASN A 540 48.14 6.96 -18.76
CA ASN A 540 48.69 8.30 -18.77
C ASN A 540 47.61 9.29 -19.23
N LEU A 541 47.76 10.58 -18.89
CA LEU A 541 46.81 11.64 -19.29
C LEU A 541 46.55 11.70 -20.81
N LEU A 542 47.50 11.18 -21.62
CA LEU A 542 47.47 11.15 -23.08
C LEU A 542 46.88 9.87 -23.68
N ASP A 543 46.57 8.85 -22.88
CA ASP A 543 45.78 7.71 -23.33
C ASP A 543 44.31 8.13 -23.47
N GLY A 544 43.59 7.54 -24.43
CA GLY A 544 42.30 8.07 -24.90
C GLY A 544 41.18 8.24 -23.87
N ALA A 545 41.22 7.56 -22.71
CA ALA A 545 40.17 7.63 -21.70
C ALA A 545 40.24 8.89 -20.81
N PRO A 546 41.37 9.24 -20.15
CA PRO A 546 41.53 10.54 -19.48
C PRO A 546 41.31 11.75 -20.42
N LEU A 547 41.82 11.65 -21.66
CA LEU A 547 41.67 12.72 -22.65
C LEU A 547 40.21 12.89 -23.10
N GLY A 548 39.49 11.80 -23.36
CA GLY A 548 38.06 11.83 -23.71
C GLY A 548 37.20 12.39 -22.59
N ALA A 549 37.46 12.03 -21.33
CA ALA A 549 36.77 12.59 -20.17
C ALA A 549 37.06 14.10 -20.01
N LEU A 550 38.31 14.52 -20.21
CA LEU A 550 38.68 15.94 -20.16
C LEU A 550 38.01 16.75 -21.28
N LEU A 551 38.06 16.29 -22.53
CA LEU A 551 37.48 16.98 -23.68
C LEU A 551 35.96 17.07 -23.58
N LEU A 552 35.29 16.00 -23.17
CA LEU A 552 33.84 15.97 -22.97
C LEU A 552 33.42 16.85 -21.78
N GLY A 553 34.15 16.78 -20.66
CA GLY A 553 33.93 17.65 -19.50
C GLY A 553 34.13 19.13 -19.84
N ALA A 554 35.17 19.46 -20.60
CA ALA A 554 35.44 20.81 -21.08
C ALA A 554 34.38 21.29 -22.09
N ALA A 555 33.95 20.46 -23.04
CA ALA A 555 32.92 20.80 -24.03
C ALA A 555 31.56 21.10 -23.36
N LEU A 556 31.19 20.33 -22.34
CA LEU A 556 29.96 20.55 -21.56
C LEU A 556 30.03 21.77 -20.66
N LEU A 557 31.17 22.01 -19.99
CA LEU A 557 31.39 23.22 -19.20
C LEU A 557 31.47 24.48 -20.08
N PHE A 558 31.97 24.35 -21.32
CA PHE A 558 31.96 25.41 -22.32
C PHE A 558 30.53 25.73 -22.76
N SER A 559 29.71 24.72 -23.12
CA SER A 559 28.29 24.91 -23.39
C SER A 559 27.55 25.56 -22.21
N PHE A 560 27.84 25.14 -20.96
CA PHE A 560 27.30 25.76 -19.74
C PHE A 560 27.68 27.23 -19.61
N TYR A 561 28.96 27.56 -19.80
CA TYR A 561 29.46 28.93 -19.66
C TYR A 561 28.87 29.87 -20.72
N GLN A 562 28.78 29.40 -21.97
CA GLN A 562 28.22 30.19 -23.07
C GLN A 562 26.72 30.43 -22.90
N LEU A 563 25.97 29.41 -22.48
CA LEU A 563 24.53 29.54 -22.23
C LEU A 563 24.24 30.43 -21.00
N ARG A 564 25.10 30.41 -19.98
CA ARG A 564 24.98 31.30 -18.81
C ARG A 564 25.27 32.77 -19.14
N LYS A 565 26.17 33.03 -20.09
CA LYS A 565 26.48 34.39 -20.59
C LYS A 565 25.43 34.94 -21.55
N ALA A 566 24.62 34.09 -22.19
CA ALA A 566 23.65 34.51 -23.18
C ALA A 566 22.51 35.35 -22.57
N PRO A 567 22.09 36.45 -23.23
CA PRO A 567 20.98 37.28 -22.75
C PRO A 567 19.63 36.52 -22.76
N LEU A 568 18.68 37.00 -21.94
CA LEU A 568 17.36 36.38 -21.71
C LEU A 568 16.57 36.12 -22.99
N GLU A 569 16.68 37.01 -23.98
CA GLU A 569 15.90 36.95 -25.22
C GLU A 569 16.42 35.92 -26.24
N GLN A 570 17.64 35.40 -26.07
CA GLN A 570 18.29 34.53 -27.08
C GLN A 570 18.24 33.04 -26.73
N ALA A 571 17.87 32.68 -25.49
CA ALA A 571 17.87 31.31 -24.99
C ALA A 571 16.44 30.85 -24.68
N ALA A 572 16.08 29.66 -25.13
CA ALA A 572 14.78 29.09 -24.82
C ALA A 572 14.69 28.64 -23.36
N ASP A 573 13.50 28.63 -22.77
CA ASP A 573 13.30 28.30 -21.36
C ASP A 573 13.81 26.90 -20.99
N TRP A 574 13.66 25.92 -21.89
CA TRP A 574 14.16 24.56 -21.69
C TRP A 574 15.69 24.47 -21.67
N GLU A 575 16.40 25.34 -22.41
CA GLU A 575 17.87 25.39 -22.43
C GLU A 575 18.39 25.90 -21.08
N ARG A 576 17.73 26.92 -20.52
CA ARG A 576 18.05 27.46 -19.20
C ARG A 576 17.77 26.47 -18.08
N GLN A 577 16.68 25.70 -18.20
CA GLN A 577 16.42 24.57 -17.29
C GLN A 577 17.50 23.48 -17.38
N GLY A 578 18.21 23.38 -18.50
CA GLY A 578 19.33 22.45 -18.73
C GLY A 578 20.70 22.90 -18.18
N LEU A 579 20.86 24.16 -17.75
CA LEU A 579 22.12 24.67 -17.18
C LEU A 579 22.68 23.82 -16.02
N PRO A 580 21.87 23.34 -15.05
CA PRO A 580 22.36 22.48 -13.98
C PRO A 580 22.90 21.14 -14.49
N VAL A 581 22.32 20.59 -15.57
CA VAL A 581 22.74 19.30 -16.14
C VAL A 581 24.10 19.45 -16.84
N LEU A 582 24.29 20.52 -17.61
CA LEU A 582 25.58 20.78 -18.27
C LEU A 582 26.72 20.97 -17.24
N ALA A 583 26.46 21.70 -16.15
CA ALA A 583 27.45 21.87 -15.09
C ALA A 583 27.72 20.59 -14.29
N SER A 584 26.69 19.80 -13.95
CA SER A 584 26.88 18.58 -13.17
C SER A 584 27.58 17.48 -13.96
N VAL A 585 27.19 17.27 -15.22
CA VAL A 585 27.82 16.28 -16.10
C VAL A 585 29.24 16.70 -16.45
N GLY A 586 29.47 17.99 -16.73
CA GLY A 586 30.81 18.52 -16.98
C GLY A 586 31.77 18.35 -15.80
N LEU A 587 31.34 18.69 -14.58
CA LEU A 587 32.12 18.46 -13.35
C LEU A 587 32.29 16.96 -13.06
N GLY A 588 31.28 16.13 -13.35
CA GLY A 588 31.33 14.68 -13.20
C GLY A 588 32.46 14.05 -14.02
N PHE A 589 32.62 14.45 -15.29
CA PHE A 589 33.73 13.99 -16.12
C PHE A 589 35.10 14.47 -15.62
N LEU A 590 35.20 15.64 -14.96
CA LEU A 590 36.43 16.07 -14.30
C LEU A 590 36.74 15.26 -13.03
N TYR A 591 35.72 14.88 -12.24
CA TYR A 591 35.92 14.05 -11.05
C TYR A 591 36.36 12.62 -11.38
N LEU A 592 36.13 12.14 -12.61
CA LEU A 592 36.65 10.87 -13.11
C LEU A 592 38.18 10.86 -13.28
N LEU A 593 38.85 12.02 -13.25
CA LEU A 593 40.31 12.06 -13.32
C LEU A 593 40.97 11.41 -12.10
N ALA A 594 40.47 11.65 -10.90
CA ALA A 594 41.05 11.08 -9.68
C ALA A 594 41.07 9.53 -9.66
N PRO A 595 39.96 8.81 -9.95
CA PRO A 595 39.98 7.35 -10.02
C PRO A 595 40.74 6.78 -11.23
N LEU A 596 40.97 7.58 -12.28
CA LEU A 596 41.80 7.18 -13.42
C LEU A 596 43.31 7.36 -13.14
N LEU A 597 43.69 8.17 -12.14
CA LEU A 597 45.08 8.57 -11.87
C LEU A 597 45.62 8.16 -10.48
N LEU A 598 44.78 7.94 -9.47
CA LEU A 598 45.19 7.75 -8.07
C LEU A 598 44.68 6.44 -7.46
N SER A 599 45.40 5.95 -6.44
CA SER A 599 44.97 4.82 -5.60
C SER A 599 43.75 5.17 -4.74
N THR A 600 43.01 4.16 -4.27
CA THR A 600 41.71 4.33 -3.59
C THR A 600 41.73 5.32 -2.41
N HIS A 601 42.73 5.25 -1.53
CA HIS A 601 42.85 6.16 -0.38
C HIS A 601 43.17 7.59 -0.85
N GLY A 602 44.02 7.71 -1.87
CA GLY A 602 44.31 8.98 -2.53
C GLY A 602 43.09 9.59 -3.22
N THR A 603 42.25 8.78 -3.86
CA THR A 603 40.99 9.19 -4.50
C THR A 603 39.97 9.67 -3.48
N ALA A 604 39.81 8.99 -2.33
CA ALA A 604 38.90 9.43 -1.26
C ALA A 604 39.29 10.81 -0.70
N ILE A 605 40.59 10.99 -0.42
CA ILE A 605 41.12 12.26 0.10
C ILE A 605 41.03 13.35 -0.99
N SER A 606 41.39 13.03 -2.24
CA SER A 606 41.33 13.94 -3.38
C SER A 606 39.90 14.40 -3.65
N TRP A 607 38.90 13.52 -3.59
CA TRP A 607 37.49 13.89 -3.72
C TRP A 607 36.98 14.76 -2.55
N ALA A 608 37.41 14.49 -1.31
CA ALA A 608 37.06 15.33 -0.16
C ALA A 608 37.63 16.76 -0.30
N LEU A 609 38.89 16.87 -0.74
CA LEU A 609 39.57 18.15 -0.98
C LEU A 609 39.05 18.88 -2.23
N ALA A 610 38.89 18.17 -3.35
CA ALA A 610 38.34 18.71 -4.59
C ALA A 610 36.91 19.24 -4.37
N GLY A 611 36.11 18.53 -3.57
CA GLY A 611 34.81 19.01 -3.13
C GLY A 611 34.87 20.29 -2.30
N LEU A 612 35.89 20.46 -1.45
CA LEU A 612 36.09 21.72 -0.72
C LEU A 612 36.46 22.87 -1.68
N VAL A 613 37.30 22.59 -2.69
CA VAL A 613 37.67 23.57 -3.73
C VAL A 613 36.46 23.95 -4.59
N THR A 614 35.67 22.99 -5.06
CA THR A 614 34.47 23.27 -5.87
C THR A 614 33.38 23.96 -5.06
N LEU A 615 33.32 23.72 -3.74
CA LEU A 615 32.47 24.49 -2.82
C LEU A 615 32.88 25.97 -2.78
N VAL A 616 34.17 26.26 -2.60
CA VAL A 616 34.69 27.64 -2.59
C VAL A 616 34.46 28.34 -3.94
N VAL A 617 34.70 27.65 -5.06
CA VAL A 617 34.44 28.18 -6.41
C VAL A 617 32.93 28.39 -6.63
N GLY A 618 32.09 27.47 -6.16
CA GLY A 618 30.64 27.58 -6.23
C GLY A 618 30.08 28.78 -5.47
N LEU A 619 30.62 29.06 -4.27
CA LEU A 619 30.29 30.25 -3.49
C LEU A 619 30.72 31.53 -4.22
N ARG A 620 31.93 31.58 -4.81
CA ARG A 620 32.41 32.76 -5.58
C ARG A 620 31.60 33.04 -6.83
N ILE A 621 31.19 32.00 -7.55
CA ILE A 621 30.46 32.13 -8.83
C ILE A 621 28.94 32.29 -8.60
N GLY A 622 28.45 32.07 -7.38
CA GLY A 622 27.03 32.12 -7.03
C GLY A 622 26.21 31.00 -7.69
N SER A 623 26.82 29.83 -7.93
CA SER A 623 26.18 28.71 -8.64
C SER A 623 25.74 27.62 -7.68
N ARG A 624 24.42 27.41 -7.55
CA ARG A 624 23.83 26.35 -6.72
C ARG A 624 24.30 24.95 -7.15
N THR A 625 24.43 24.73 -8.45
CA THR A 625 24.87 23.44 -9.02
C THR A 625 26.28 23.06 -8.58
N PHE A 626 27.18 24.05 -8.46
CA PHE A 626 28.54 23.81 -7.97
C PHE A 626 28.56 23.41 -6.49
N LEU A 627 27.69 24.00 -5.66
CA LEU A 627 27.56 23.61 -4.27
C LEU A 627 27.00 22.18 -4.13
N PHE A 628 25.97 21.83 -4.90
CA PHE A 628 25.42 20.47 -4.86
C PHE A 628 26.43 19.42 -5.34
N THR A 629 27.18 19.70 -6.40
CA THR A 629 28.21 18.79 -6.92
C THR A 629 29.41 18.68 -5.96
N ALA A 630 29.77 19.77 -5.27
CA ALA A 630 30.77 19.77 -4.21
C ALA A 630 30.36 18.86 -3.04
N PHE A 631 29.14 19.02 -2.52
CA PHE A 631 28.64 18.13 -1.46
C PHE A 631 28.55 16.67 -1.93
N ALA A 632 28.11 16.43 -3.17
CA ALA A 632 28.03 15.09 -3.73
C ALA A 632 29.40 14.39 -3.81
N VAL A 633 30.45 15.09 -4.27
CA VAL A 633 31.78 14.48 -4.38
C VAL A 633 32.44 14.23 -3.02
N GLN A 634 32.21 15.11 -2.03
CA GLN A 634 32.70 14.86 -0.66
C GLN A 634 32.01 13.64 -0.02
N LEU A 635 30.70 13.48 -0.25
CA LEU A 635 29.96 12.29 0.19
C LEU A 635 30.42 11.02 -0.53
N LEU A 636 30.72 11.09 -1.83
CA LEU A 636 31.32 9.98 -2.58
C LEU A 636 32.71 9.61 -2.05
N GLY A 637 33.53 10.58 -1.65
CA GLY A 637 34.82 10.34 -1.00
C GLY A 637 34.67 9.60 0.34
N GLY A 638 33.72 10.03 1.17
CA GLY A 638 33.37 9.32 2.41
C GLY A 638 32.85 7.90 2.15
N ALA A 639 31.98 7.72 1.16
CA ALA A 639 31.45 6.41 0.78
C ALA A 639 32.54 5.46 0.27
N LEU A 640 33.48 5.96 -0.54
CA LEU A 640 34.60 5.18 -1.05
C LEU A 640 35.51 4.69 0.09
N PHE A 641 35.74 5.53 1.11
CA PHE A 641 36.46 5.12 2.32
C PHE A 641 35.71 4.01 3.08
N LEU A 642 34.40 4.17 3.29
CA LEU A 642 33.58 3.17 3.99
C LEU A 642 33.56 1.82 3.27
N LEU A 643 33.52 1.80 1.93
CA LEU A 643 33.54 0.57 1.13
C LEU A 643 34.83 -0.24 1.24
N ARG A 644 35.90 0.32 1.80
CA ARG A 644 37.21 -0.34 1.96
C ARG A 644 37.57 -0.66 3.41
N LEU A 645 36.65 -0.47 4.35
CA LEU A 645 36.85 -0.88 5.74
C LEU A 645 37.06 -2.40 5.86
N GLN A 646 38.10 -2.80 6.59
CA GLN A 646 38.38 -4.20 6.89
C GLN A 646 38.36 -4.43 8.40
N GLY A 647 37.70 -5.51 8.82
CA GLY A 647 37.69 -5.94 10.22
C GLY A 647 39.08 -6.35 10.70
N ALA A 648 39.40 -6.04 11.95
CA ALA A 648 40.63 -6.46 12.59
C ALA A 648 40.59 -7.95 12.96
N SER A 649 41.75 -8.59 13.08
CA SER A 649 41.84 -9.98 13.55
C SER A 649 41.49 -10.08 15.04
N SER A 650 41.02 -11.25 15.48
CA SER A 650 40.54 -11.48 16.86
C SER A 650 41.56 -11.19 17.96
N ASP A 651 42.85 -11.18 17.65
CA ASP A 651 43.95 -10.87 18.59
C ASP A 651 44.16 -9.37 18.81
N SER A 652 43.68 -8.53 17.89
CA SER A 652 43.76 -7.08 18.07
C SER A 652 42.56 -6.61 18.89
N GLY A 653 42.80 -5.94 20.02
CA GLY A 653 41.75 -5.38 20.88
C GLY A 653 40.90 -4.27 20.24
N ALA A 654 41.02 -4.04 18.92
CA ALA A 654 40.30 -3.04 18.14
C ALA A 654 39.41 -3.71 17.08
N VAL A 655 38.44 -2.98 16.52
CA VAL A 655 37.43 -3.53 15.59
C VAL A 655 37.89 -3.47 14.13
N PHE A 656 38.67 -2.46 13.74
CA PHE A 656 39.18 -2.29 12.37
C PHE A 656 40.70 -2.38 12.28
N SER A 657 41.20 -2.97 11.18
CA SER A 657 42.61 -3.37 11.02
C SER A 657 43.59 -2.22 10.75
N ALA A 658 43.11 -1.05 10.32
CA ALA A 658 43.98 0.07 9.92
C ALA A 658 44.60 0.85 11.09
N GLY A 659 44.18 0.59 12.34
CA GLY A 659 44.73 1.23 13.55
C GLY A 659 44.76 2.77 13.45
N TRP A 660 45.88 3.37 13.83
CA TRP A 660 46.05 4.83 13.85
C TRP A 660 45.95 5.51 12.48
N SER A 661 46.34 4.84 11.38
CA SER A 661 46.24 5.44 10.04
C SER A 661 44.78 5.54 9.60
N GLY A 662 43.97 4.52 9.90
CA GLY A 662 42.53 4.53 9.69
C GLY A 662 41.81 5.62 10.49
N LEU A 663 42.21 5.80 11.75
CA LEU A 663 41.72 6.88 12.62
C LEU A 663 42.03 8.26 11.99
N LEU A 664 43.26 8.47 11.50
CA LEU A 664 43.67 9.73 10.87
C LEU A 664 42.90 10.00 9.57
N THR A 665 42.76 9.02 8.68
CA THR A 665 42.03 9.19 7.42
C THR A 665 40.55 9.46 7.64
N ALA A 666 39.90 8.71 8.55
CA ALA A 666 38.49 8.92 8.90
C ALA A 666 38.27 10.30 9.53
N SER A 667 39.19 10.71 10.42
CA SER A 667 39.13 12.03 11.06
C SER A 667 39.37 13.16 10.06
N LEU A 668 40.30 13.02 9.11
CA LEU A 668 40.59 14.05 8.10
C LEU A 668 39.39 14.26 7.16
N ILE A 669 38.78 13.18 6.65
CA ILE A 669 37.57 13.25 5.82
C ILE A 669 36.41 13.82 6.64
N GLY A 670 36.24 13.34 7.87
CA GLY A 670 35.19 13.82 8.79
C GLY A 670 35.30 15.31 9.10
N LEU A 671 36.51 15.80 9.40
CA LEU A 671 36.79 17.21 9.65
C LEU A 671 36.65 18.07 8.38
N ALA A 672 37.03 17.57 7.20
CA ALA A 672 36.83 18.28 5.94
C ALA A 672 35.34 18.49 5.63
N LEU A 673 34.50 17.48 5.88
CA LEU A 673 33.04 17.58 5.75
C LEU A 673 32.44 18.58 6.75
N ILE A 674 32.83 18.50 8.04
CA ILE A 674 32.35 19.43 9.07
C ILE A 674 32.86 20.86 8.80
N GLY A 675 34.09 21.02 8.34
CA GLY A 675 34.68 22.31 7.96
C GLY A 675 33.99 22.94 6.76
N GLY A 676 33.76 22.17 5.69
CA GLY A 676 33.01 22.62 4.51
C GLY A 676 31.57 23.02 4.83
N MET A 677 30.93 22.27 5.73
CA MET A 677 29.62 22.58 6.31
C MET A 677 29.64 23.92 7.07
N LEU A 678 30.59 24.13 7.98
CA LEU A 678 30.69 25.37 8.76
C LEU A 678 30.98 26.60 7.88
N LEU A 679 31.77 26.43 6.82
CA LEU A 679 32.04 27.48 5.84
C LEU A 679 30.79 27.84 5.03
N ALA A 680 30.09 26.83 4.50
CA ALA A 680 28.85 27.04 3.75
C ALA A 680 27.73 27.63 4.62
N ALA A 681 27.65 27.26 5.91
CA ALA A 681 26.64 27.77 6.84
C ALA A 681 26.83 29.25 7.22
N ARG A 682 27.99 29.86 6.90
CA ARG A 682 28.26 31.29 7.12
C ARG A 682 27.75 32.17 5.98
N ASP A 683 27.55 31.62 4.78
CA ASP A 683 27.17 32.37 3.58
C ASP A 683 25.65 32.64 3.55
N GLU A 684 25.26 33.87 3.19
CA GLU A 684 23.85 34.29 3.12
C GLU A 684 23.06 33.54 2.05
N MET A 685 23.69 33.18 0.93
CA MET A 685 23.03 32.42 -0.15
C MET A 685 22.58 31.04 0.34
N VAL A 686 23.35 30.41 1.22
CA VAL A 686 23.07 29.08 1.76
C VAL A 686 22.03 29.16 2.88
N ARG A 687 22.11 30.17 3.75
CA ARG A 687 21.14 30.36 4.85
C ARG A 687 19.71 30.58 4.36
N ASN A 688 19.55 31.25 3.22
CA ASN A 688 18.25 31.57 2.65
C ASN A 688 17.69 30.45 1.75
N ASP A 689 18.47 29.41 1.42
CA ASP A 689 18.03 28.29 0.57
C ASP A 689 17.87 26.99 1.38
N VAL A 690 16.61 26.57 1.55
CA VAL A 690 16.22 25.35 2.28
C VAL A 690 16.86 24.08 1.70
N ARG A 691 17.09 24.00 0.39
CA ARG A 691 17.67 22.80 -0.25
C ARG A 691 19.16 22.66 0.08
N LEU A 692 19.88 23.78 0.12
CA LEU A 692 21.30 23.79 0.49
C LEU A 692 21.48 23.49 1.98
N LEU A 693 20.61 24.01 2.85
CA LEU A 693 20.59 23.65 4.27
C LEU A 693 20.36 22.16 4.51
N ARG A 694 19.47 21.53 3.73
CA ARG A 694 19.30 20.06 3.79
C ARG A 694 20.57 19.33 3.37
N GLY A 695 21.18 19.71 2.24
CA GLY A 695 22.45 19.11 1.79
C GLY A 695 23.55 19.24 2.84
N LEU A 696 23.65 20.40 3.47
CA LEU A 696 24.61 20.72 4.53
C LEU A 696 24.41 19.86 5.79
N SER A 697 23.16 19.56 6.15
CA SER A 697 22.85 18.63 7.24
C SER A 697 23.26 17.17 6.94
N VAL A 698 23.20 16.74 5.68
CA VAL A 698 23.67 15.40 5.25
C VAL A 698 25.19 15.32 5.30
N VAL A 699 25.88 16.37 4.87
CA VAL A 699 27.34 16.50 4.95
C VAL A 699 27.82 16.49 6.41
N LEU A 700 27.12 17.21 7.30
CA LEU A 700 27.38 17.16 8.75
C LEU A 700 27.24 15.75 9.31
N LEU A 701 26.16 15.06 8.94
CA LEU A 701 25.90 13.69 9.37
C LEU A 701 27.03 12.75 8.95
N ALA A 702 27.44 12.82 7.68
CA ALA A 702 28.55 12.01 7.16
C ALA A 702 29.85 12.28 7.93
N GLY A 703 30.12 13.54 8.26
CA GLY A 703 31.27 13.92 9.09
C GLY A 703 31.22 13.33 10.51
N LEU A 704 30.06 13.42 11.18
CA LEU A 704 29.86 12.85 12.51
C LEU A 704 29.96 11.33 12.54
N VAL A 705 29.46 10.65 11.50
CA VAL A 705 29.58 9.19 11.34
C VAL A 705 31.05 8.80 11.28
N LEU A 706 31.85 9.47 10.43
CA LEU A 706 33.27 9.14 10.27
C LEU A 706 34.08 9.37 11.55
N ILE A 707 33.77 10.41 12.33
CA ILE A 707 34.43 10.68 13.62
C ILE A 707 34.08 9.61 14.66
N ASN A 708 32.81 9.21 14.78
CA ASN A 708 32.43 8.18 15.76
C ASN A 708 32.90 6.78 15.34
N LEU A 709 33.05 6.53 14.03
CA LEU A 709 33.68 5.34 13.49
C LEU A 709 35.18 5.29 13.80
N ALA A 710 35.85 6.44 13.88
CA ALA A 710 37.29 6.52 14.11
C ALA A 710 37.75 5.86 15.42
N VAL A 711 36.89 5.85 16.45
CA VAL A 711 37.18 5.24 17.76
C VAL A 711 37.32 3.70 17.68
N LEU A 712 36.66 3.07 16.71
CA LEU A 712 36.69 1.62 16.50
C LEU A 712 38.03 1.09 15.97
N PHE A 713 38.90 1.97 15.48
CA PHE A 713 40.26 1.58 15.10
C PHE A 713 41.18 1.37 16.32
N VAL A 714 40.75 1.76 17.53
CA VAL A 714 41.58 1.70 18.75
C VAL A 714 40.89 0.99 19.93
N LEU A 715 39.55 1.07 20.04
CA LEU A 715 38.81 0.51 21.17
C LEU A 715 37.99 -0.75 20.78
N PRO A 716 37.81 -1.71 21.71
CA PRO A 716 36.90 -2.84 21.53
C PRO A 716 35.44 -2.41 21.65
N TRP A 717 34.54 -3.20 21.06
CA TRP A 717 33.09 -2.95 21.04
C TRP A 717 32.52 -2.60 22.42
N GLU A 718 32.84 -3.35 23.48
CA GLU A 718 32.32 -3.11 24.83
C GLU A 718 32.59 -1.70 25.37
N THR A 719 33.80 -1.19 25.15
CA THR A 719 34.20 0.15 25.64
C THR A 719 33.76 1.25 24.67
N ALA A 720 33.78 0.95 23.36
CA ALA A 720 33.29 1.85 22.32
C ALA A 720 31.78 2.15 22.50
N SER A 721 30.98 1.17 22.92
CA SER A 721 29.55 1.36 23.26
C SER A 721 29.34 2.43 24.33
N GLY A 722 30.18 2.45 25.38
CA GLY A 722 30.13 3.47 26.43
C GLY A 722 30.52 4.85 25.91
N VAL A 723 31.56 4.93 25.07
CA VAL A 723 31.99 6.18 24.41
C VAL A 723 30.88 6.70 23.49
N TRP A 724 30.23 5.84 22.71
CA TRP A 724 29.11 6.21 21.86
C TRP A 724 27.88 6.68 22.63
N ALA A 725 27.60 6.13 23.82
CA ALA A 725 26.55 6.62 24.69
C ALA A 725 26.80 8.07 25.13
N ALA A 726 28.03 8.35 25.57
CA ALA A 726 28.46 9.68 26.00
C ALA A 726 28.51 10.68 24.82
N SER A 727 29.11 10.29 23.70
CA SER A 727 29.13 11.08 22.46
C SER A 727 27.72 11.34 21.93
N GLY A 728 26.83 10.36 21.99
CA GLY A 728 25.42 10.49 21.63
C GLY A 728 24.71 11.54 22.47
N LEU A 729 24.93 11.55 23.79
CA LEU A 729 24.41 12.60 24.68
C LEU A 729 24.93 13.99 24.32
N LEU A 730 26.24 14.12 24.05
CA LEU A 730 26.84 15.38 23.62
C LEU A 730 26.28 15.86 22.28
N ILE A 731 26.09 14.97 21.31
CA ILE A 731 25.51 15.28 20.01
C ILE A 731 24.06 15.71 20.17
N ILE A 732 23.25 15.03 20.98
CA ILE A 732 21.87 15.42 21.29
C ILE A 732 21.86 16.84 21.86
N TRP A 733 22.76 17.13 22.80
CA TRP A 733 22.85 18.45 23.42
C TRP A 733 23.27 19.54 22.43
N LEU A 734 24.32 19.30 21.63
CA LEU A 734 24.80 20.22 20.60
C LEU A 734 23.73 20.45 19.52
N SER A 735 22.98 19.42 19.16
CA SER A 735 21.92 19.50 18.15
C SER A 735 20.74 20.33 18.61
N LEU A 736 20.37 20.25 19.89
CA LEU A 736 19.36 21.12 20.50
C LEU A 736 19.85 22.58 20.52
N TYR A 737 21.14 22.81 20.74
CA TYR A 737 21.73 24.15 20.72
C TYR A 737 21.80 24.74 19.31
N LEU A 738 22.28 23.99 18.32
CA LEU A 738 22.42 24.41 16.92
C LEU A 738 21.13 24.31 16.09
N GLN A 739 20.05 23.83 16.68
CA GLN A 739 18.76 23.55 16.02
C GLN A 739 18.88 22.66 14.77
N GLN A 740 19.72 21.62 14.82
CA GLN A 740 19.97 20.69 13.71
C GLN A 740 19.22 19.37 13.91
N ARG A 741 18.15 19.14 13.12
CA ARG A 741 17.30 17.93 13.23
C ARG A 741 18.06 16.63 12.95
N VAL A 742 18.88 16.60 11.90
CA VAL A 742 19.55 15.37 11.44
C VAL A 742 20.60 14.90 12.44
N SER A 743 21.38 15.83 12.99
CA SER A 743 22.38 15.53 14.03
C SER A 743 21.71 15.05 15.33
N PHE A 744 20.54 15.60 15.66
CA PHE A 744 19.76 15.16 16.82
C PHE A 744 19.34 13.69 16.70
N VAL A 745 18.77 13.31 15.54
CA VAL A 745 18.37 11.92 15.26
C VAL A 745 19.59 11.00 15.27
N PHE A 746 20.72 11.44 14.73
CA PHE A 746 21.97 10.68 14.79
C PHE A 746 22.45 10.42 16.21
N GLY A 747 22.39 11.42 17.10
CA GLY A 747 22.76 11.23 18.51
C GLY A 747 21.88 10.18 19.21
N LEU A 748 20.57 10.15 18.91
CA LEU A 748 19.66 9.11 19.40
C LEU A 748 19.99 7.73 18.82
N LEU A 749 20.21 7.64 17.50
CA LEU A 749 20.62 6.40 16.84
C LEU A 749 21.95 5.87 17.41
N LEU A 750 22.88 6.76 17.73
CA LEU A 750 24.17 6.40 18.31
C LEU A 750 24.01 5.77 19.70
N GLN A 751 23.06 6.23 20.52
CA GLN A 751 22.74 5.57 21.79
C GLN A 751 22.15 4.16 21.60
N VAL A 752 21.30 3.98 20.59
CA VAL A 752 20.73 2.67 20.25
C VAL A 752 21.80 1.72 19.71
N ILE A 753 22.63 2.20 18.77
CA ILE A 753 23.76 1.43 18.22
C ILE A 753 24.76 1.07 19.33
N GLY A 754 25.02 1.98 20.26
CA GLY A 754 25.82 1.73 21.46
C GLY A 754 25.26 0.59 22.31
N GLY A 755 23.97 0.58 22.59
CA GLY A 755 23.36 -0.52 23.34
C GLY A 755 23.33 -1.84 22.57
N CYS A 756 22.97 -1.83 21.28
CA CYS A 756 22.95 -3.02 20.44
C CYS A 756 24.35 -3.63 20.29
N SER A 757 25.38 -2.81 20.09
CA SER A 757 26.77 -3.27 20.01
C SER A 757 27.23 -3.94 21.29
N PHE A 758 26.83 -3.44 22.46
CA PHE A 758 27.13 -4.10 23.74
C PHE A 758 26.46 -5.48 23.86
N LEU A 759 25.17 -5.59 23.49
CA LEU A 759 24.46 -6.88 23.51
C LEU A 759 25.08 -7.90 22.54
N LEU A 760 25.57 -7.45 21.38
CA LEU A 760 26.24 -8.31 20.41
C LEU A 760 27.66 -8.68 20.83
N ALA A 761 28.34 -7.81 21.59
CA ALA A 761 29.70 -8.03 22.07
C ALA A 761 29.75 -9.02 23.25
N ILE A 762 28.66 -9.19 24.00
CA ILE A 762 28.58 -10.09 25.16
C ILE A 762 27.45 -11.13 24.94
N PRO A 763 27.73 -12.23 24.22
CA PRO A 763 26.73 -13.27 23.93
C PRO A 763 26.18 -13.95 25.18
N ASP A 764 27.00 -14.06 26.24
CA ASP A 764 26.68 -14.77 27.48
C ASP A 764 25.81 -13.97 28.45
N LEU A 765 25.29 -12.81 28.06
CA LEU A 765 24.36 -12.04 28.89
C LEU A 765 23.07 -12.82 29.21
N LEU A 766 22.72 -13.81 28.38
CA LEU A 766 21.60 -14.75 28.57
C LEU A 766 22.06 -16.14 29.06
N GLY A 767 23.37 -16.35 29.24
CA GLY A 767 23.98 -17.61 29.72
C GLY A 767 24.37 -17.55 31.21
N PRO A 768 25.01 -18.60 31.75
CA PRO A 768 25.52 -18.57 33.13
C PRO A 768 26.63 -17.53 33.25
N LEU A 769 26.33 -16.42 33.94
CA LEU A 769 27.29 -15.33 34.16
C LEU A 769 28.42 -15.81 35.07
N THR A 770 29.63 -15.94 34.53
CA THR A 770 30.82 -16.34 35.30
C THR A 770 31.36 -15.17 36.11
N SER A 771 31.83 -15.42 37.34
CA SER A 771 32.42 -14.41 38.23
C SER A 771 33.96 -14.42 38.22
N GLU A 772 34.58 -15.32 37.45
CA GLU A 772 36.04 -15.51 37.44
C GLU A 772 36.78 -14.25 36.96
N GLY A 773 37.74 -13.78 37.78
CA GLY A 773 38.60 -12.64 37.46
C GLY A 773 37.93 -11.25 37.58
N LEU A 774 36.64 -11.17 37.90
CA LEU A 774 35.89 -9.92 37.99
C LEU A 774 35.66 -9.50 39.46
N ARG A 775 35.77 -8.19 39.73
CA ARG A 775 35.41 -7.61 41.03
C ARG A 775 33.98 -7.09 40.97
N PRO A 776 33.15 -7.27 42.02
CA PRO A 776 31.81 -6.68 42.07
C PRO A 776 31.85 -5.17 41.78
N LEU A 777 30.99 -4.70 40.88
CA LEU A 777 30.87 -3.31 40.40
C LEU A 777 32.13 -2.74 39.72
N GLY A 778 33.17 -3.54 39.51
CA GLY A 778 34.53 -3.10 39.13
C GLY A 778 34.97 -3.52 37.74
N HIS A 779 34.06 -3.68 36.78
CA HIS A 779 34.38 -4.18 35.42
C HIS A 779 33.56 -3.48 34.31
N SER A 780 34.02 -3.59 33.05
CA SER A 780 33.35 -3.00 31.87
C SER A 780 31.91 -3.49 31.71
N GLY A 781 31.66 -4.78 31.97
CA GLY A 781 30.32 -5.38 31.91
C GLY A 781 29.27 -4.76 32.85
N PHE A 782 29.69 -4.05 33.90
CA PHE A 782 28.78 -3.27 34.76
C PHE A 782 28.75 -1.79 34.35
N TRP A 783 29.92 -1.18 34.12
CA TRP A 783 30.03 0.25 33.83
C TRP A 783 29.50 0.65 32.45
N THR A 784 29.67 -0.16 31.41
CA THR A 784 29.12 0.14 30.08
C THR A 784 27.58 0.21 30.08
N PRO A 785 26.83 -0.79 30.55
CA PRO A 785 25.37 -0.70 30.62
C PRO A 785 24.91 0.37 31.62
N MET A 786 25.66 0.61 32.70
CA MET A 786 25.37 1.72 33.61
C MET A 786 25.53 3.09 32.93
N VAL A 787 26.60 3.31 32.16
CA VAL A 787 26.84 4.56 31.41
C VAL A 787 25.79 4.75 30.31
N LEU A 788 25.42 3.68 29.59
CA LEU A 788 24.30 3.69 28.65
C LEU A 788 22.99 4.11 29.33
N GLY A 789 22.70 3.51 30.49
CA GLY A 789 21.53 3.83 31.30
C GLY A 789 21.52 5.28 31.76
N LEU A 790 22.61 5.76 32.36
CA LEU A 790 22.75 7.13 32.85
C LEU A 790 22.71 8.16 31.73
N ALA A 791 23.41 7.92 30.61
CA ALA A 791 23.41 8.83 29.46
C ALA A 791 22.00 8.98 28.86
N ALA A 792 21.24 7.87 28.80
CA ALA A 792 19.85 7.88 28.36
C ALA A 792 18.92 8.59 29.36
N LEU A 793 19.07 8.35 30.67
CA LEU A 793 18.28 9.03 31.72
C LEU A 793 18.54 10.55 31.75
N VAL A 794 19.80 10.97 31.63
CA VAL A 794 20.17 12.39 31.54
C VAL A 794 19.68 13.00 30.22
N GLY A 795 19.78 12.26 29.12
CA GLY A 795 19.22 12.66 27.82
C GLY A 795 17.71 12.88 27.90
N ALA A 796 16.97 11.94 28.49
CA ALA A 796 15.53 12.03 28.71
C ALA A 796 15.17 13.27 29.55
N TRP A 797 15.86 13.47 30.68
CA TRP A 797 15.67 14.65 31.52
C TRP A 797 15.91 15.96 30.76
N ARG A 798 16.95 16.02 29.91
CA ARG A 798 17.25 17.21 29.12
C ARG A 798 16.18 17.49 28.07
N LEU A 799 15.66 16.45 27.41
CA LEU A 799 14.57 16.56 26.44
C LEU A 799 13.28 17.04 27.09
N GLN A 800 12.96 16.53 28.28
CA GLN A 800 11.80 16.95 29.07
C GLN A 800 11.83 18.46 29.38
N ARG A 801 13.02 19.04 29.59
CA ARG A 801 13.21 20.48 29.89
C ARG A 801 13.43 21.36 28.67
N GLY A 802 13.52 20.80 27.46
CA GLY A 802 13.80 21.55 26.24
C GLY A 802 12.63 22.44 25.81
N SER A 803 12.89 23.69 25.43
CA SER A 803 11.87 24.58 24.85
C SER A 803 11.42 24.06 23.49
N GLN A 804 10.11 24.08 23.22
CA GLN A 804 9.54 23.71 21.93
C GLN A 804 9.95 24.72 20.85
N SER A 805 11.11 24.51 20.22
CA SER A 805 11.47 25.21 18.98
C SER A 805 10.61 24.64 17.83
N PRO A 806 10.14 25.48 16.88
CA PRO A 806 9.41 25.00 15.68
C PRO A 806 10.24 23.99 14.87
N VAL A 807 11.56 24.01 15.04
CA VAL A 807 12.45 23.03 14.42
C VAL A 807 12.26 21.62 15.00
N PHE A 808 11.74 21.41 16.19
CA PHE A 808 11.59 20.06 16.78
C PHE A 808 10.14 19.63 17.02
N GLU A 809 9.17 20.43 16.56
CA GLU A 809 7.74 20.18 16.76
C GLU A 809 7.29 18.83 16.16
N VAL A 810 7.79 18.50 14.97
CA VAL A 810 7.52 17.21 14.29
C VAL A 810 8.02 16.01 15.09
N LEU A 811 9.13 16.17 15.82
CA LEU A 811 9.82 15.08 16.53
C LEU A 811 9.24 14.80 17.91
N LYS A 812 8.20 15.55 18.35
CA LYS A 812 7.51 15.39 19.64
C LYS A 812 8.50 15.06 20.78
N LEU A 813 9.34 16.02 21.15
CA LEU A 813 10.45 15.85 22.11
C LEU A 813 10.08 15.10 23.39
N ASN A 814 8.85 15.26 23.89
CA ASN A 814 8.34 14.53 25.05
C ASN A 814 8.26 13.00 24.80
N GLN A 815 7.83 12.56 23.62
CA GLN A 815 7.81 11.13 23.27
C GLN A 815 9.23 10.56 23.18
N MET A 816 10.18 11.32 22.63
CA MET A 816 11.59 10.91 22.59
C MET A 816 12.21 10.85 23.99
N SER A 817 11.84 11.79 24.88
CA SER A 817 12.18 11.74 26.30
C SER A 817 11.66 10.46 26.96
N ASP A 818 10.40 10.09 26.71
CA ASP A 818 9.80 8.89 27.29
C ASP A 818 10.49 7.61 26.79
N LEU A 819 10.86 7.54 25.50
CA LEU A 819 11.61 6.42 24.95
C LEU A 819 13.01 6.30 25.56
N LEU A 820 13.74 7.41 25.68
CA LEU A 820 15.05 7.42 26.34
C LEU A 820 14.96 7.06 27.82
N LEU A 821 13.88 7.45 28.50
CA LEU A 821 13.64 7.07 29.88
C LEU A 821 13.46 5.56 30.02
N VAL A 822 12.64 4.94 29.17
CA VAL A 822 12.44 3.48 29.16
C VAL A 822 13.74 2.76 28.81
N TRP A 823 14.47 3.24 27.80
CA TRP A 823 15.78 2.72 27.41
C TRP A 823 16.78 2.79 28.57
N GLY A 824 16.88 3.94 29.22
CA GLY A 824 17.77 4.16 30.35
C GLY A 824 17.44 3.28 31.56
N ALA A 825 16.15 3.14 31.86
CA ALA A 825 15.68 2.25 32.92
C ALA A 825 15.93 0.77 32.60
N ALA A 826 15.78 0.34 31.34
CA ALA A 826 16.09 -1.02 30.94
C ALA A 826 17.58 -1.34 31.17
N TRP A 827 18.48 -0.46 30.72
CA TRP A 827 19.93 -0.60 30.95
C TRP A 827 20.30 -0.55 32.44
N TRP A 828 19.65 0.32 33.21
CA TRP A 828 19.79 0.36 34.67
C TRP A 828 19.40 -0.98 35.32
N THR A 829 18.24 -1.53 34.95
CA THR A 829 17.77 -2.82 35.47
C THR A 829 18.66 -3.98 35.04
N LEU A 830 19.16 -3.97 33.81
CA LEU A 830 20.04 -5.00 33.28
C LEU A 830 21.39 -5.01 34.01
N ALA A 831 21.98 -3.84 34.24
CA ALA A 831 23.24 -3.71 34.99
C ALA A 831 23.11 -4.27 36.41
N LEU A 832 22.02 -3.91 37.12
CA LEU A 832 21.81 -4.38 38.48
C LEU A 832 21.40 -5.86 38.58
N THR A 833 20.56 -6.34 37.66
CA THR A 833 20.10 -7.74 37.63
C THR A 833 21.25 -8.68 37.29
N SER A 834 22.06 -8.33 36.29
CA SER A 834 23.24 -9.12 35.91
C SER A 834 24.26 -9.21 37.05
N GLU A 835 24.43 -8.13 37.82
CA GLU A 835 25.30 -8.11 39.01
C GLU A 835 24.78 -9.06 40.10
N VAL A 836 23.48 -9.00 40.43
CA VAL A 836 22.87 -9.89 41.44
C VAL A 836 22.97 -11.35 40.99
N LEU A 837 22.66 -11.66 39.74
CA LEU A 837 22.71 -13.03 39.22
C LEU A 837 24.13 -13.59 39.16
N ARG A 838 25.14 -12.73 38.92
CA ARG A 838 26.56 -13.14 38.82
C ARG A 838 27.20 -13.42 40.18
N PHE A 839 26.85 -12.65 41.21
CA PHE A 839 27.54 -12.72 42.51
C PHE A 839 26.70 -13.26 43.68
N ALA A 840 25.36 -13.26 43.61
CA ALA A 840 24.53 -13.71 44.72
C ALA A 840 24.24 -15.23 44.70
N PRO A 841 24.21 -15.91 45.87
CA PRO A 841 23.79 -17.32 45.97
C PRO A 841 22.34 -17.53 45.54
N GLN A 842 22.05 -18.64 44.83
CA GLN A 842 20.73 -18.95 44.26
C GLN A 842 19.57 -18.84 45.26
N ALA A 843 19.77 -19.27 46.51
CA ALA A 843 18.74 -19.24 47.56
C ALA A 843 18.25 -17.82 47.94
N VAL A 844 19.09 -16.79 47.72
CA VAL A 844 18.79 -15.38 48.07
C VAL A 844 18.67 -14.46 46.86
N GLN A 845 18.90 -14.97 45.64
CA GLN A 845 18.79 -14.19 44.40
C GLN A 845 17.42 -13.51 44.29
N GLY A 846 16.32 -14.25 44.50
CA GLY A 846 14.97 -13.68 44.47
C GLY A 846 14.77 -12.56 45.50
N THR A 847 15.23 -12.77 46.74
CA THR A 847 15.16 -11.77 47.82
C THR A 847 15.91 -10.49 47.45
N LEU A 848 17.13 -10.61 46.92
CA LEU A 848 17.97 -9.47 46.53
C LEU A 848 17.39 -8.73 45.32
N LEU A 849 16.86 -9.45 44.32
CA LEU A 849 16.21 -8.82 43.17
C LEU A 849 14.98 -8.00 43.60
N LEU A 850 14.16 -8.51 44.51
CA LEU A 850 13.02 -7.77 45.08
C LEU A 850 13.49 -6.52 45.85
N ALA A 851 14.55 -6.66 46.65
CA ALA A 851 15.11 -5.54 47.42
C ALA A 851 15.69 -4.44 46.51
N VAL A 852 16.46 -4.82 45.49
CA VAL A 852 17.06 -3.89 44.51
C VAL A 852 15.99 -3.19 43.66
N ALA A 853 14.93 -3.91 43.27
CA ALA A 853 13.78 -3.34 42.57
C ALA A 853 13.05 -2.31 43.44
N ALA A 854 12.76 -2.65 44.70
CA ALA A 854 12.12 -1.75 45.66
C ALA A 854 12.98 -0.48 45.91
N MET A 855 14.30 -0.65 46.06
CA MET A 855 15.23 0.46 46.25
C MET A 855 15.34 1.37 45.01
N SER A 856 15.43 0.79 43.81
CA SER A 856 15.47 1.56 42.55
C SER A 856 14.21 2.40 42.38
N VAL A 857 13.04 1.81 42.63
CA VAL A 857 11.76 2.53 42.54
C VAL A 857 11.60 3.58 43.64
N ALA A 858 12.13 3.34 44.85
CA ALA A 858 12.15 4.35 45.90
C ALA A 858 12.98 5.58 45.48
N ILE A 859 14.16 5.37 44.86
CA ILE A 859 15.01 6.45 44.33
C ILE A 859 14.28 7.19 43.21
N TRP A 860 13.72 6.47 42.24
CA TRP A 860 12.96 7.05 41.13
C TRP A 860 11.73 7.82 41.59
N ALA A 861 11.01 7.34 42.61
CA ALA A 861 9.85 8.03 43.16
C ALA A 861 10.22 9.36 43.83
N VAL A 862 11.35 9.40 44.55
CA VAL A 862 11.88 10.64 45.14
C VAL A 862 12.29 11.62 44.03
N LEU A 863 12.98 11.15 42.99
CA LEU A 863 13.37 11.99 41.85
C LEU A 863 12.16 12.51 41.06
N ALA A 864 11.16 11.66 40.82
CA ALA A 864 9.93 12.01 40.12
C ALA A 864 9.17 13.14 40.84
N LEU A 865 9.09 13.07 42.18
CA LEU A 865 8.51 14.12 43.00
C LEU A 865 9.33 15.41 42.97
N ARG A 866 10.65 15.33 43.14
CA ARG A 866 11.54 16.50 43.17
C ARG A 866 11.59 17.24 41.83
N MET A 867 11.51 16.51 40.72
CA MET A 867 11.63 17.07 39.37
C MET A 867 10.28 17.27 38.67
N GLN A 868 9.15 16.96 39.33
CA GLN A 868 7.81 16.93 38.73
C GLN A 868 7.75 16.13 37.41
N TRP A 869 8.44 15.00 37.37
CA TRP A 869 8.61 14.21 36.16
C TRP A 869 7.56 13.09 36.08
N ALA A 870 6.47 13.36 35.37
CA ALA A 870 5.34 12.43 35.25
C ALA A 870 5.74 11.07 34.67
N SER A 871 6.54 11.05 33.60
CA SER A 871 6.98 9.80 32.96
C SER A 871 7.87 8.95 33.87
N LEU A 872 8.70 9.56 34.71
CA LEU A 872 9.46 8.82 35.73
C LEU A 872 8.55 8.26 36.84
N GLY A 873 7.49 9.01 37.18
CA GLY A 873 6.43 8.51 38.07
C GLY A 873 5.69 7.30 37.50
N LEU A 874 5.40 7.30 36.19
CA LEU A 874 4.85 6.12 35.49
C LEU A 874 5.76 4.90 35.65
N LEU A 875 7.07 5.09 35.49
CA LEU A 875 8.04 4.01 35.57
C LEU A 875 8.06 3.34 36.94
N CYS A 876 7.79 4.11 38.01
CA CYS A 876 7.66 3.57 39.36
C CYS A 876 6.52 2.54 39.52
N THR A 877 5.51 2.56 38.65
CA THR A 877 4.41 1.58 38.70
C THR A 877 4.82 0.18 38.23
N LEU A 878 5.98 0.04 37.55
CA LEU A 878 6.52 -1.24 37.10
C LEU A 878 7.06 -2.14 38.21
N LEU A 879 7.14 -1.64 39.45
CA LEU A 879 7.59 -2.43 40.61
C LEU A 879 6.82 -3.73 40.78
N ILE A 880 5.49 -3.69 40.66
CA ILE A 880 4.62 -4.86 40.85
C ILE A 880 4.78 -5.88 39.71
N PRO A 881 4.72 -5.49 38.43
CA PRO A 881 5.08 -6.39 37.34
C PRO A 881 6.47 -7.03 37.51
N ALA A 882 7.48 -6.24 37.88
CA ALA A 882 8.84 -6.76 38.09
C ALA A 882 8.90 -7.77 39.25
N ALA A 883 8.24 -7.48 40.37
CA ALA A 883 8.15 -8.42 41.50
C ALA A 883 7.38 -9.70 41.13
N GLY A 884 6.35 -9.59 40.28
CA GLY A 884 5.64 -10.74 39.72
C GLY A 884 6.54 -11.63 38.85
N VAL A 885 7.42 -11.03 38.04
CA VAL A 885 8.42 -11.79 37.25
C VAL A 885 9.40 -12.53 38.16
N VAL A 886 9.87 -11.90 39.24
CA VAL A 886 10.75 -12.56 40.23
C VAL A 886 10.03 -13.73 40.91
N LEU A 887 8.75 -13.56 41.28
CA LEU A 887 7.93 -14.62 41.85
C LEU A 887 7.75 -15.82 40.89
N LEU A 888 7.48 -15.54 39.62
CA LEU A 888 7.34 -16.58 38.59
C LEU A 888 8.67 -17.28 38.29
N GLY A 889 9.78 -16.54 38.25
CA GLY A 889 11.12 -17.09 38.01
C GLY A 889 11.63 -17.97 39.17
N GLY A 890 11.14 -17.73 40.40
CA GLY A 890 11.44 -18.55 41.57
C GLY A 890 10.45 -19.69 41.83
N TRP A 891 9.49 -19.93 40.93
CA TRP A 891 8.40 -20.87 41.17
C TRP A 891 8.85 -22.33 41.23
N ASP A 892 8.46 -23.04 42.28
CA ASP A 892 8.54 -24.49 42.42
C ASP A 892 7.30 -25.02 43.17
N SER A 893 7.00 -26.31 43.07
CA SER A 893 5.87 -26.98 43.73
C SER A 893 5.87 -26.86 45.26
N ARG A 894 7.05 -26.59 45.86
CA ARG A 894 7.24 -26.35 47.30
C ARG A 894 7.77 -24.94 47.61
N TYR A 895 7.58 -23.99 46.70
CA TYR A 895 8.01 -22.62 46.90
C TYR A 895 7.39 -22.01 48.17
N HIS A 896 8.23 -21.39 49.00
CA HIS A 896 7.87 -20.75 50.26
C HIS A 896 8.18 -19.24 50.16
N PRO A 897 7.16 -18.38 49.92
CA PRO A 897 7.36 -16.95 49.71
C PRO A 897 8.03 -16.19 50.86
N ALA A 898 7.88 -16.64 52.11
CA ALA A 898 8.46 -15.99 53.29
C ALA A 898 9.88 -16.49 53.68
N ALA A 899 10.44 -17.47 52.97
CA ALA A 899 11.77 -18.03 53.23
C ALA A 899 12.93 -17.03 53.04
N ASN A 900 14.11 -17.30 53.60
CA ASN A 900 15.37 -16.56 53.32
C ASN A 900 15.25 -15.03 53.40
N PHE A 901 14.59 -14.52 54.44
CA PHE A 901 14.28 -13.09 54.64
C PHE A 901 13.42 -12.44 53.53
N ALA A 902 12.84 -13.23 52.62
CA ALA A 902 11.95 -12.72 51.57
C ALA A 902 10.69 -12.07 52.14
N TRP A 903 10.26 -12.44 53.36
CA TRP A 903 9.17 -11.73 54.06
C TRP A 903 9.46 -10.23 54.23
N LEU A 904 10.71 -9.83 54.51
CA LEU A 904 11.12 -8.42 54.57
C LEU A 904 11.11 -7.77 53.19
N ALA A 905 11.59 -8.48 52.16
CA ALA A 905 11.62 -7.98 50.80
C ALA A 905 10.21 -7.75 50.25
N TRP A 906 9.27 -8.67 50.49
CA TRP A 906 7.86 -8.52 50.12
C TRP A 906 7.20 -7.36 50.85
N ILE A 907 7.44 -7.20 52.16
CA ILE A 907 6.96 -6.03 52.91
C ILE A 907 7.51 -4.73 52.31
N ALA A 908 8.80 -4.68 51.99
CA ALA A 908 9.42 -3.51 51.37
C ALA A 908 8.82 -3.20 49.99
N VAL A 909 8.60 -4.20 49.14
CA VAL A 909 7.94 -4.05 47.83
C VAL A 909 6.55 -3.46 47.98
N PHE A 910 5.70 -4.02 48.85
CA PHE A 910 4.34 -3.51 49.05
C PHE A 910 4.34 -2.13 49.72
N ALA A 911 5.23 -1.87 50.67
CA ALA A 911 5.36 -0.56 51.30
C ALA A 911 5.77 0.52 50.30
N VAL A 912 6.82 0.27 49.50
CA VAL A 912 7.27 1.19 48.44
C VAL A 912 6.17 1.37 47.40
N HIS A 913 5.47 0.30 47.00
CA HIS A 913 4.36 0.37 46.06
C HIS A 913 3.24 1.28 46.57
N PHE A 914 2.72 1.06 47.78
CA PHE A 914 1.63 1.88 48.32
C PHE A 914 2.06 3.32 48.62
N VAL A 915 3.28 3.53 49.12
CA VAL A 915 3.82 4.90 49.33
C VAL A 915 3.96 5.63 47.99
N SER A 916 4.45 4.95 46.96
CA SER A 916 4.58 5.48 45.60
C SER A 916 3.21 5.87 45.03
N LEU A 917 2.22 4.96 45.10
CA LEU A 917 0.86 5.25 44.66
C LEU A 917 0.24 6.43 45.39
N ARG A 918 0.43 6.52 46.71
CA ARG A 918 -0.12 7.62 47.53
C ARG A 918 0.54 8.97 47.21
N ARG A 919 1.86 9.00 47.04
CA ARG A 919 2.60 10.26 46.84
C ARG A 919 2.59 10.75 45.39
N LEU A 920 2.58 9.83 44.42
CA LEU A 920 2.61 10.15 42.99
C LEU A 920 1.21 10.25 42.34
N ALA A 921 0.13 10.06 43.11
CA ALA A 921 -1.25 10.09 42.61
C ALA A 921 -1.61 11.34 41.81
N LEU A 922 -1.00 12.50 42.14
CA LEU A 922 -1.25 13.77 41.45
C LEU A 922 -0.51 13.90 40.10
N ILE A 923 0.56 13.13 39.91
CA ILE A 923 1.45 13.23 38.74
C ILE A 923 1.16 12.09 37.73
N ILE A 924 0.69 10.94 38.23
CA ILE A 924 0.39 9.75 37.42
C ILE A 924 -1.02 9.83 36.81
N PRO A 925 -1.20 9.52 35.51
CA PRO A 925 -2.51 9.36 34.90
C PRO A 925 -3.41 8.36 35.63
N GLY A 926 -4.67 8.75 35.87
CA GLY A 926 -5.61 7.96 36.69
C GLY A 926 -5.82 6.52 36.23
N LYS A 927 -5.77 6.24 34.92
CA LYS A 927 -5.91 4.86 34.38
C LYS A 927 -4.74 3.96 34.79
N ILE A 928 -3.52 4.47 34.78
CA ILE A 928 -2.31 3.70 35.12
C ILE A 928 -2.25 3.51 36.64
N LEU A 929 -2.64 4.55 37.39
CA LEU A 929 -2.80 4.46 38.85
C LEU A 929 -3.83 3.38 39.23
N SER A 930 -4.99 3.36 38.56
CA SER A 930 -6.04 2.35 38.71
C SER A 930 -5.51 0.94 38.44
N ALA A 931 -4.79 0.74 37.33
CA ALA A 931 -4.18 -0.54 37.00
C ALA A 931 -3.13 -0.99 38.03
N ALA A 932 -2.31 -0.07 38.54
CA ALA A 932 -1.29 -0.37 39.54
C ALA A 932 -1.90 -0.84 40.87
N HIS A 933 -3.01 -0.22 41.32
CA HIS A 933 -3.77 -0.68 42.48
C HIS A 933 -4.30 -2.11 42.30
N VAL A 934 -4.84 -2.43 41.12
CA VAL A 934 -5.39 -3.77 40.80
C VAL A 934 -4.28 -4.82 40.77
N LEU A 935 -3.19 -4.56 40.07
CA LEU A 935 -2.04 -5.48 39.98
C LEU A 935 -1.41 -5.71 41.35
N GLY A 936 -1.25 -4.65 42.15
CA GLY A 936 -0.72 -4.76 43.52
C GLY A 936 -1.60 -5.62 44.41
N CYS A 937 -2.94 -5.50 44.26
CA CYS A 937 -3.91 -6.33 44.96
C CYS A 937 -3.76 -7.81 44.58
N TRP A 938 -3.66 -8.14 43.29
CA TRP A 938 -3.48 -9.52 42.83
C TRP A 938 -2.17 -10.14 43.29
N LEU A 939 -1.07 -9.39 43.21
CA LEU A 939 0.22 -9.90 43.68
C LEU A 939 0.19 -10.16 45.19
N LEU A 940 -0.43 -9.28 45.98
CA LEU A 940 -0.60 -9.48 47.42
C LEU A 940 -1.44 -10.73 47.73
N ILE A 941 -2.61 -10.89 47.08
CA ILE A 941 -3.46 -12.07 47.24
C ILE A 941 -2.70 -13.33 46.82
N GLY A 942 -1.95 -13.29 45.71
CA GLY A 942 -1.18 -14.41 45.20
C GLY A 942 -0.06 -14.86 46.15
N VAL A 943 0.71 -13.92 46.70
CA VAL A 943 1.78 -14.22 47.68
C VAL A 943 1.17 -14.80 48.96
N LEU A 944 0.06 -14.24 49.46
CA LEU A 944 -0.63 -14.78 50.63
C LEU A 944 -1.28 -16.15 50.37
N ALA A 945 -1.84 -16.37 49.19
CA ALA A 945 -2.42 -17.66 48.79
C ALA A 945 -1.35 -18.75 48.68
N LEU A 946 -0.15 -18.40 48.17
CA LEU A 946 1.00 -19.29 48.15
C LEU A 946 1.47 -19.66 49.55
N GLU A 947 1.52 -18.69 50.47
CA GLU A 947 1.88 -18.93 51.86
C GLU A 947 0.84 -19.85 52.56
N LEU A 948 -0.46 -19.58 52.37
CA LEU A 948 -1.54 -20.41 52.92
C LEU A 948 -1.50 -21.83 52.34
N ARG A 949 -1.25 -21.97 51.03
CA ARG A 949 -1.09 -23.26 50.37
C ARG A 949 0.09 -24.03 50.95
N TYR A 950 1.23 -23.37 51.18
CA TYR A 950 2.38 -24.00 51.81
C TYR A 950 2.04 -24.51 53.22
N GLY A 951 1.32 -23.71 54.02
CA GLY A 951 0.80 -24.12 55.32
C GLY A 951 -0.13 -25.34 55.27
N LEU A 952 -1.07 -25.39 54.32
CA LEU A 952 -1.96 -26.55 54.12
C LEU A 952 -1.23 -27.78 53.58
N LEU A 953 -0.17 -27.59 52.80
CA LEU A 953 0.67 -28.68 52.31
C LEU A 953 1.39 -29.39 53.46
N LEU A 954 1.81 -28.65 54.49
CA LEU A 954 2.40 -29.24 55.71
C LEU A 954 1.42 -30.11 56.52
N LEU A 955 0.11 -29.92 56.33
CA LEU A 955 -0.94 -30.69 57.02
C LEU A 955 -1.36 -31.96 56.26
N SER A 956 -0.90 -32.16 55.01
CA SER A 956 -1.25 -33.30 54.17
C SER A 956 -0.03 -34.16 53.85
N GLU A 957 -0.02 -35.44 54.28
CA GLU A 957 1.06 -36.38 53.93
C GLU A 957 0.97 -36.88 52.47
N GLN A 958 -0.25 -36.94 51.90
CA GLN A 958 -0.51 -37.39 50.53
C GLN A 958 -1.25 -36.33 49.69
N TYR A 959 -1.30 -36.50 48.36
CA TYR A 959 -2.01 -35.58 47.46
C TYR A 959 -3.53 -35.72 47.64
N ASN A 960 -4.16 -34.76 48.30
CA ASN A 960 -5.60 -34.78 48.64
C ASN A 960 -6.28 -33.40 48.45
N ALA A 961 -7.57 -33.32 48.79
CA ALA A 961 -8.41 -32.13 48.67
C ALA A 961 -7.86 -30.87 49.40
N TRP A 962 -7.06 -31.02 50.46
CA TRP A 962 -6.51 -29.88 51.21
C TRP A 962 -5.57 -28.99 50.37
N ARG A 963 -4.83 -29.59 49.44
CA ARG A 963 -3.92 -28.86 48.53
C ARG A 963 -4.66 -28.02 47.50
N TRP A 964 -5.84 -28.47 47.06
CA TRP A 964 -6.72 -27.72 46.18
C TRP A 964 -7.30 -26.50 46.91
N LEU A 965 -7.68 -26.68 48.18
CA LEU A 965 -8.33 -25.66 48.99
C LEU A 965 -7.44 -24.42 49.25
N GLY A 966 -6.12 -24.59 49.34
CA GLY A 966 -5.17 -23.48 49.55
C GLY A 966 -5.18 -22.43 48.46
N TRP A 967 -5.57 -22.79 47.23
CA TRP A 967 -5.74 -21.86 46.13
C TRP A 967 -7.06 -21.11 46.15
N ALA A 968 -8.09 -21.65 46.80
CA ALA A 968 -9.45 -21.14 46.73
C ALA A 968 -9.83 -20.25 47.91
N ILE A 969 -9.34 -20.54 49.13
CA ILE A 969 -9.81 -19.85 50.34
C ILE A 969 -9.57 -18.35 50.26
N LEU A 970 -8.33 -17.91 50.05
CA LEU A 970 -7.99 -16.48 50.10
C LEU A 970 -8.64 -15.67 48.97
N PRO A 971 -8.62 -16.14 47.70
CA PRO A 971 -9.39 -15.51 46.63
C PRO A 971 -10.89 -15.45 46.89
N SER A 972 -11.50 -16.52 47.40
CA SER A 972 -12.95 -16.56 47.69
C SER A 972 -13.31 -15.65 48.85
N LEU A 973 -12.49 -15.62 49.90
CA LEU A 973 -12.64 -14.68 51.02
C LEU A 973 -12.54 -13.23 50.54
N TYR A 974 -11.60 -12.93 49.64
CA TYR A 974 -11.50 -11.60 49.03
C TYR A 974 -12.78 -11.22 48.28
N LEU A 975 -13.38 -12.13 47.50
CA LEU A 975 -14.65 -11.87 46.80
C LEU A 975 -15.80 -11.57 47.77
N VAL A 976 -15.88 -12.30 48.89
CA VAL A 976 -16.87 -12.04 49.95
C VAL A 976 -16.64 -10.67 50.61
N LEU A 977 -15.38 -10.32 50.92
CA LEU A 977 -15.03 -9.03 51.50
C LEU A 977 -15.26 -7.87 50.53
N ALA A 978 -15.00 -8.07 49.23
CA ALA A 978 -15.28 -7.11 48.16
C ALA A 978 -16.78 -6.86 47.97
N ALA A 979 -17.60 -7.91 48.17
CA ALA A 979 -19.06 -7.83 48.12
C ALA A 979 -19.68 -7.17 49.38
N SER A 980 -18.90 -7.06 50.47
CA SER A 980 -19.39 -6.49 51.73
C SER A 980 -19.66 -4.98 51.61
N PRO A 981 -20.78 -4.47 52.16
CA PRO A 981 -21.07 -3.05 52.15
C PRO A 981 -20.13 -2.21 53.05
N ARG A 982 -19.27 -2.85 53.86
CA ARG A 982 -18.39 -2.20 54.85
C ARG A 982 -17.40 -1.19 54.23
N SER A 983 -17.31 0.02 54.79
CA SER A 983 -16.31 1.02 54.41
C SER A 983 -14.92 0.67 54.96
N TRP A 984 -13.98 0.35 54.08
CA TRP A 984 -12.60 0.01 54.42
C TRP A 984 -11.69 1.25 54.35
N PRO A 985 -10.60 1.35 55.15
CA PRO A 985 -9.66 2.47 55.10
C PRO A 985 -8.89 2.54 53.77
N TRP A 986 -8.05 3.57 53.61
CA TRP A 986 -7.16 3.71 52.44
C TRP A 986 -6.31 2.43 52.27
N PRO A 987 -6.17 1.85 51.07
CA PRO A 987 -6.50 2.41 49.74
C PRO A 987 -7.94 2.16 49.23
N VAL A 988 -8.73 1.31 49.90
CA VAL A 988 -10.05 0.87 49.40
C VAL A 988 -11.11 1.98 49.46
N SER A 989 -11.06 2.88 50.45
CA SER A 989 -11.98 4.02 50.53
C SER A 989 -11.82 5.01 49.37
N ALA A 990 -10.59 5.23 48.92
CA ALA A 990 -10.28 6.17 47.85
C ALA A 990 -10.50 5.58 46.45
N TYR A 991 -10.30 4.26 46.30
CA TYR A 991 -10.41 3.53 45.03
C TYR A 991 -11.37 2.34 45.12
N PRO A 992 -12.65 2.55 45.48
CA PRO A 992 -13.59 1.46 45.73
C PRO A 992 -13.86 0.64 44.46
N ARG A 993 -13.82 1.26 43.28
CA ARG A 993 -14.05 0.59 41.98
C ARG A 993 -12.92 -0.39 41.66
N GLU A 994 -11.67 0.02 41.89
CA GLU A 994 -10.46 -0.75 41.63
C GLU A 994 -10.43 -2.03 42.47
N TYR A 995 -10.69 -1.92 43.77
CA TYR A 995 -10.63 -3.07 44.68
C TYR A 995 -11.90 -3.92 44.60
N ARG A 996 -13.10 -3.31 44.64
CA ARG A 996 -14.34 -4.09 44.70
C ARG A 996 -14.81 -4.64 43.36
N VAL A 997 -14.42 -4.04 42.24
CA VAL A 997 -14.90 -4.45 40.91
C VAL A 997 -13.76 -4.96 40.05
N PHE A 998 -12.76 -4.11 39.77
CA PHE A 998 -11.69 -4.49 38.81
C PHE A 998 -10.77 -5.58 39.32
N SER A 999 -10.40 -5.58 40.60
CA SER A 999 -9.58 -6.63 41.19
C SER A 999 -10.36 -7.92 41.42
N ALA A 1000 -11.64 -7.79 41.77
CA ALA A 1000 -12.51 -8.92 42.07
C ALA A 1000 -13.02 -9.65 40.81
N LEU A 1001 -13.23 -8.97 39.68
CA LEU A 1001 -13.76 -9.58 38.46
C LEU A 1001 -12.85 -10.72 37.93
N PRO A 1002 -11.54 -10.51 37.63
CA PRO A 1002 -10.70 -11.61 37.16
C PRO A 1002 -10.51 -12.70 38.20
N LEU A 1003 -10.51 -12.33 39.49
CA LEU A 1003 -10.46 -13.31 40.57
C LEU A 1003 -11.72 -14.18 40.62
N SER A 1004 -12.90 -13.61 40.35
CA SER A 1004 -14.15 -14.36 40.25
C SER A 1004 -14.16 -15.33 39.07
N VAL A 1005 -13.59 -14.91 37.92
CA VAL A 1005 -13.42 -15.77 36.75
C VAL A 1005 -12.40 -16.87 37.04
N LEU A 1006 -11.29 -16.55 37.72
CA LEU A 1006 -10.29 -17.52 38.14
C LEU A 1006 -10.86 -18.54 39.13
N MET A 1007 -11.67 -18.09 40.10
CA MET A 1007 -12.38 -18.97 41.03
C MET A 1007 -13.44 -19.83 40.34
N LEU A 1008 -14.14 -19.29 39.34
CA LEU A 1008 -15.02 -20.08 38.49
C LEU A 1008 -14.20 -21.15 37.74
N GLY A 1009 -13.10 -20.77 37.08
CA GLY A 1009 -12.22 -21.72 36.38
C GLY A 1009 -11.66 -22.81 37.31
N TRP A 1010 -11.20 -22.41 38.49
CA TRP A 1010 -10.75 -23.33 39.53
C TRP A 1010 -11.86 -24.28 39.98
N PHE A 1011 -13.09 -23.77 40.17
CA PHE A 1011 -14.26 -24.58 40.51
C PHE A 1011 -14.56 -25.65 39.46
N TRP A 1012 -14.51 -25.30 38.17
CA TRP A 1012 -14.71 -26.26 37.09
C TRP A 1012 -13.57 -27.28 37.00
N LEU A 1013 -12.32 -26.82 37.11
CA LEU A 1013 -11.14 -27.67 37.09
C LEU A 1013 -11.16 -28.69 38.24
N ALA A 1014 -11.46 -28.24 39.46
CA ALA A 1014 -11.57 -29.09 40.63
C ALA A 1014 -12.69 -30.13 40.50
N ASN A 1015 -13.82 -29.80 39.86
CA ASN A 1015 -14.89 -30.78 39.61
C ASN A 1015 -14.54 -31.85 38.57
N ILE A 1016 -13.63 -31.56 37.63
CA ILE A 1016 -13.19 -32.51 36.59
C ILE A 1016 -12.09 -33.44 37.12
N PHE A 1017 -11.12 -32.89 37.84
CA PHE A 1017 -9.86 -33.58 38.14
C PHE A 1017 -9.74 -34.08 39.59
N SER A 1018 -10.57 -33.62 40.52
CA SER A 1018 -10.50 -34.07 41.91
C SER A 1018 -11.62 -35.06 42.25
N ASP A 1019 -11.21 -36.22 42.76
CA ASP A 1019 -12.07 -37.29 43.25
C ASP A 1019 -12.72 -36.99 44.61
N GLY A 1020 -12.31 -35.91 45.29
CA GLY A 1020 -12.83 -35.52 46.62
C GLY A 1020 -12.18 -36.27 47.79
N THR A 1021 -11.08 -36.98 47.58
CA THR A 1021 -10.33 -37.63 48.67
C THR A 1021 -9.79 -36.58 49.66
N ALA A 1022 -10.09 -36.75 50.95
CA ALA A 1022 -9.80 -35.75 51.98
C ALA A 1022 -9.26 -36.38 53.28
N GLU A 1023 -8.41 -37.40 53.16
CA GLU A 1023 -7.80 -38.06 54.32
C GLU A 1023 -7.20 -37.04 55.30
N PRO A 1024 -7.47 -37.18 56.62
CA PRO A 1024 -8.09 -38.33 57.30
C PRO A 1024 -9.63 -38.34 57.35
N LEU A 1025 -10.32 -37.39 56.71
CA LEU A 1025 -11.79 -37.30 56.76
C LEU A 1025 -12.47 -38.22 55.73
N PRO A 1026 -13.56 -38.94 56.08
CA PRO A 1026 -14.32 -39.75 55.14
C PRO A 1026 -15.10 -38.89 54.14
N TYR A 1027 -15.39 -39.45 52.95
CA TYR A 1027 -16.19 -38.76 51.94
C TYR A 1027 -17.69 -38.76 52.31
N LEU A 1028 -18.20 -37.59 52.65
CA LEU A 1028 -19.62 -37.30 52.83
C LEU A 1028 -20.03 -36.26 51.77
N PRO A 1029 -20.97 -36.59 50.85
CA PRO A 1029 -21.46 -35.63 49.86
C PRO A 1029 -21.90 -34.32 50.54
N LEU A 1030 -21.52 -33.18 49.97
CA LEU A 1030 -21.80 -31.81 50.47
C LEU A 1030 -21.03 -31.38 51.75
N LEU A 1031 -20.48 -32.31 52.53
CA LEU A 1031 -19.71 -32.00 53.77
C LEU A 1031 -18.19 -32.20 53.61
N ASN A 1032 -17.75 -32.76 52.49
CA ASN A 1032 -16.34 -32.94 52.19
C ASN A 1032 -15.62 -31.57 52.06
N PRO A 1033 -14.35 -31.43 52.52
CA PRO A 1033 -13.59 -30.18 52.40
C PRO A 1033 -13.51 -29.60 50.98
N LEU A 1034 -13.45 -30.46 49.95
CA LEU A 1034 -13.51 -30.03 48.56
C LEU A 1034 -14.88 -29.44 48.21
N ASP A 1035 -15.96 -30.14 48.56
CA ASP A 1035 -17.34 -29.69 48.28
C ASP A 1035 -17.63 -28.36 48.99
N LEU A 1036 -17.20 -28.21 50.25
CA LEU A 1036 -17.29 -26.95 50.99
C LEU A 1036 -16.46 -25.83 50.33
N GLY A 1037 -15.26 -26.14 49.85
CA GLY A 1037 -14.42 -25.20 49.10
C GLY A 1037 -15.05 -24.76 47.78
N LEU A 1038 -15.64 -25.70 47.03
CA LEU A 1038 -16.36 -25.44 45.78
C LEU A 1038 -17.60 -24.56 46.03
N LEU A 1039 -18.39 -24.88 47.06
CA LEU A 1039 -19.54 -24.07 47.45
C LEU A 1039 -19.13 -22.69 47.97
N PHE A 1040 -18.03 -22.58 48.72
CA PHE A 1040 -17.52 -21.30 49.19
C PHE A 1040 -16.99 -20.42 48.06
N ALA A 1041 -16.29 -21.01 47.08
CA ALA A 1041 -15.86 -20.31 45.87
C ALA A 1041 -17.06 -19.84 45.04
N LEU A 1042 -18.04 -20.72 44.82
CA LEU A 1042 -19.27 -20.37 44.09
C LEU A 1042 -20.09 -19.29 44.84
N LEU A 1043 -20.14 -19.35 46.17
CA LEU A 1043 -20.77 -18.34 47.02
C LEU A 1043 -20.06 -16.99 46.90
N GLY A 1044 -18.72 -16.97 46.95
CA GLY A 1044 -17.93 -15.75 46.76
C GLY A 1044 -18.20 -15.10 45.39
N VAL A 1045 -18.20 -15.91 44.32
CA VAL A 1045 -18.52 -15.46 42.96
C VAL A 1045 -19.98 -14.95 42.88
N TYR A 1046 -20.93 -15.64 43.50
CA TYR A 1046 -22.34 -15.24 43.50
C TYR A 1046 -22.60 -13.95 44.27
N LEU A 1047 -22.09 -13.83 45.50
CA LEU A 1047 -22.26 -12.63 46.32
C LEU A 1047 -21.60 -11.41 45.67
N TRP A 1048 -20.39 -11.58 45.15
CA TRP A 1048 -19.70 -10.53 44.43
C TRP A 1048 -20.45 -10.13 43.16
N SER A 1049 -20.85 -11.09 42.31
CA SER A 1049 -21.57 -10.79 41.07
C SER A 1049 -22.91 -10.10 41.32
N ARG A 1050 -23.61 -10.44 42.42
CA ARG A 1050 -24.81 -9.73 42.85
C ARG A 1050 -24.52 -8.30 43.32
N SER A 1051 -23.43 -8.08 44.03
CA SER A 1051 -23.00 -6.74 44.46
C SER A 1051 -22.55 -5.85 43.29
N ALA A 1052 -21.99 -6.45 42.23
CA ALA A 1052 -21.51 -5.77 41.02
C ALA A 1052 -22.60 -5.62 39.94
N ALA A 1053 -23.65 -6.46 39.96
CA ALA A 1053 -24.74 -6.48 38.99
C ALA A 1053 -25.43 -5.11 38.74
N PRO A 1054 -25.68 -4.25 39.75
CA PRO A 1054 -26.27 -2.93 39.52
C PRO A 1054 -25.44 -2.03 38.59
N GLN A 1055 -24.13 -2.28 38.47
CA GLN A 1055 -23.22 -1.52 37.61
C GLN A 1055 -23.14 -2.07 36.17
N MET A 1056 -23.55 -3.33 35.94
CA MET A 1056 -23.51 -4.01 34.64
C MET A 1056 -24.88 -4.06 33.94
N GLY A 1057 -25.90 -3.44 34.54
CA GLY A 1057 -27.27 -3.43 34.03
C GLY A 1057 -28.01 -4.77 34.17
N VAL A 1058 -29.28 -4.79 33.78
CA VAL A 1058 -30.19 -5.94 33.92
C VAL A 1058 -29.69 -7.19 33.18
N GLN A 1059 -28.96 -7.02 32.08
CA GLN A 1059 -28.36 -8.14 31.32
C GLN A 1059 -27.20 -8.80 32.08
N GLY A 1060 -26.34 -8.02 32.72
CA GLY A 1060 -25.22 -8.54 33.51
C GLY A 1060 -25.69 -9.39 34.69
N GLU A 1061 -26.77 -8.98 35.35
CA GLU A 1061 -27.38 -9.76 36.44
C GLU A 1061 -27.89 -11.13 35.95
N ARG A 1062 -28.55 -11.18 34.78
CA ARG A 1062 -29.05 -12.43 34.20
C ARG A 1062 -27.92 -13.37 33.80
N ILE A 1063 -26.83 -12.84 33.24
CA ILE A 1063 -25.64 -13.62 32.89
C ILE A 1063 -25.01 -14.23 34.15
N ALA A 1064 -24.82 -13.43 35.20
CA ALA A 1064 -24.27 -13.91 36.47
C ALA A 1064 -25.16 -15.01 37.10
N GLN A 1065 -26.48 -14.82 37.08
CA GLN A 1065 -27.44 -15.84 37.54
C GLN A 1065 -27.37 -17.11 36.68
N GLY A 1066 -27.22 -16.98 35.35
CA GLY A 1066 -27.06 -18.11 34.43
C GLY A 1066 -25.76 -18.89 34.68
N VAL A 1067 -24.63 -18.20 34.81
CA VAL A 1067 -23.31 -18.83 35.09
C VAL A 1067 -23.32 -19.54 36.43
N ALA A 1068 -23.88 -18.92 37.47
CA ALA A 1068 -24.04 -19.58 38.77
C ALA A 1068 -24.97 -20.81 38.67
N GLY A 1069 -26.06 -20.73 37.91
CA GLY A 1069 -26.99 -21.83 37.67
C GLY A 1069 -26.36 -23.02 36.93
N ILE A 1070 -25.60 -22.77 35.85
CA ILE A 1070 -24.87 -23.80 35.11
C ILE A 1070 -23.79 -24.43 35.99
N SER A 1071 -23.04 -23.61 36.73
CA SER A 1071 -21.99 -24.12 37.63
C SER A 1071 -22.58 -24.98 38.75
N LEU A 1072 -23.75 -24.62 39.27
CA LEU A 1072 -24.49 -25.43 40.24
C LEU A 1072 -25.00 -26.75 39.62
N PHE A 1073 -25.48 -26.74 38.38
CA PHE A 1073 -25.87 -27.95 37.65
C PHE A 1073 -24.69 -28.92 37.45
N VAL A 1074 -23.52 -28.39 37.09
CA VAL A 1074 -22.29 -29.19 36.95
C VAL A 1074 -21.79 -29.70 38.29
N PHE A 1075 -21.87 -28.88 39.34
CA PHE A 1075 -21.57 -29.35 40.70
C PHE A 1075 -22.43 -30.55 41.09
N PHE A 1076 -23.75 -30.51 40.89
CA PHE A 1076 -24.61 -31.67 41.20
C PHE A 1076 -24.32 -32.88 40.31
N THR A 1077 -23.97 -32.66 39.04
CA THR A 1077 -23.55 -33.74 38.12
C THR A 1077 -22.25 -34.41 38.61
N ALA A 1078 -21.24 -33.62 38.96
CA ALA A 1078 -19.98 -34.11 39.51
C ALA A 1078 -20.15 -34.74 40.90
N LEU A 1079 -21.06 -34.21 41.72
CA LEU A 1079 -21.42 -34.76 43.03
C LEU A 1079 -21.98 -36.19 42.89
N VAL A 1080 -22.85 -36.44 41.90
CA VAL A 1080 -23.36 -37.79 41.59
C VAL A 1080 -22.21 -38.72 41.21
N MET A 1081 -21.29 -38.26 40.36
CA MET A 1081 -20.12 -39.04 39.94
C MET A 1081 -19.17 -39.35 41.12
N ARG A 1082 -18.84 -38.36 41.96
CA ARG A 1082 -18.01 -38.56 43.17
C ARG A 1082 -18.71 -39.47 44.19
N THR A 1083 -20.03 -39.35 44.34
CA THR A 1083 -20.81 -40.24 45.23
C THR A 1083 -20.80 -41.68 44.71
N ALA A 1084 -20.98 -41.88 43.40
CA ALA A 1084 -20.86 -43.19 42.78
C ALA A 1084 -19.45 -43.77 42.88
N HIS A 1085 -18.41 -42.92 42.88
CA HIS A 1085 -17.04 -43.35 43.10
C HIS A 1085 -16.79 -43.84 44.53
N HIS A 1086 -17.08 -42.99 45.53
CA HIS A 1086 -16.79 -43.31 46.94
C HIS A 1086 -17.74 -44.37 47.52
N TRP A 1087 -19.01 -44.38 47.13
CA TRP A 1087 -20.02 -45.29 47.70
C TRP A 1087 -20.38 -46.46 46.77
N GLY A 1088 -20.26 -46.27 45.45
CA GLY A 1088 -20.58 -47.29 44.43
C GLY A 1088 -19.36 -48.03 43.88
N GLY A 1089 -18.14 -47.67 44.29
CA GLY A 1089 -16.89 -48.34 43.90
C GLY A 1089 -16.49 -48.18 42.43
N VAL A 1090 -17.13 -47.26 41.69
CA VAL A 1090 -16.79 -46.99 40.29
C VAL A 1090 -15.49 -46.18 40.24
N PRO A 1091 -14.44 -46.56 39.50
CA PRO A 1091 -13.22 -45.75 39.38
C PRO A 1091 -13.53 -44.32 38.90
N PHE A 1092 -12.88 -43.30 39.49
CA PHE A 1092 -13.07 -41.89 39.11
C PHE A 1092 -12.31 -41.55 37.81
N GLN A 1093 -12.66 -42.24 36.73
CA GLN A 1093 -12.16 -42.03 35.38
C GLN A 1093 -13.36 -41.81 34.46
N LEU A 1094 -13.25 -40.85 33.54
CA LEU A 1094 -14.39 -40.39 32.74
C LEU A 1094 -15.04 -41.53 31.94
N ASP A 1095 -14.25 -42.42 31.35
CA ASP A 1095 -14.76 -43.55 30.57
C ASP A 1095 -15.52 -44.55 31.46
N ALA A 1096 -14.94 -44.94 32.60
CA ALA A 1096 -15.57 -45.85 33.57
C ALA A 1096 -16.86 -45.27 34.17
N LEU A 1097 -16.89 -43.96 34.41
CA LEU A 1097 -18.07 -43.25 34.90
C LEU A 1097 -19.17 -43.20 33.82
N LEU A 1098 -18.82 -43.00 32.55
CA LEU A 1098 -19.81 -42.92 31.47
C LEU A 1098 -20.36 -44.29 31.06
N GLU A 1099 -19.57 -45.37 31.14
CA GLU A 1099 -20.04 -46.73 30.87
C GLU A 1099 -20.93 -47.29 32.00
N SER A 1100 -20.80 -46.77 33.22
CA SER A 1100 -21.56 -47.25 34.37
C SER A 1100 -23.05 -46.93 34.28
N MET A 1101 -23.87 -47.99 34.25
CA MET A 1101 -25.34 -47.86 34.29
C MET A 1101 -25.83 -47.14 35.55
N LEU A 1102 -25.14 -47.31 36.69
CA LEU A 1102 -25.46 -46.64 37.95
C LEU A 1102 -25.30 -45.13 37.83
N VAL A 1103 -24.20 -44.67 37.20
CA VAL A 1103 -23.96 -43.25 36.94
C VAL A 1103 -24.97 -42.72 35.92
N GLN A 1104 -25.22 -43.45 34.83
CA GLN A 1104 -26.15 -43.02 33.79
C GLN A 1104 -27.59 -42.85 34.31
N ALA A 1105 -28.06 -43.79 35.15
CA ALA A 1105 -29.35 -43.71 35.81
C ALA A 1105 -29.39 -42.56 36.82
N GLY A 1106 -28.36 -42.43 37.67
CA GLY A 1106 -28.26 -41.34 38.65
C GLY A 1106 -28.28 -39.95 38.00
N LEU A 1107 -27.57 -39.76 36.89
CA LEU A 1107 -27.58 -38.52 36.13
C LEU A 1107 -28.95 -38.22 35.52
N SER A 1108 -29.63 -39.22 34.92
CA SER A 1108 -30.96 -39.03 34.34
C SER A 1108 -31.99 -38.65 35.40
N ILE A 1109 -31.93 -39.25 36.60
CA ILE A 1109 -32.80 -38.89 37.73
C ILE A 1109 -32.53 -37.46 38.19
N VAL A 1110 -31.27 -37.13 38.49
CA VAL A 1110 -30.90 -35.80 39.02
C VAL A 1110 -31.18 -34.70 37.98
N TRP A 1111 -30.91 -34.92 36.69
CA TRP A 1111 -31.21 -33.95 35.64
C TRP A 1111 -32.71 -33.74 35.45
N THR A 1112 -33.52 -34.80 35.55
CA THR A 1112 -34.98 -34.70 35.49
C THR A 1112 -35.54 -33.92 36.68
N LEU A 1113 -35.02 -34.17 37.89
CA LEU A 1113 -35.41 -33.43 39.10
C LEU A 1113 -35.03 -31.93 39.00
N ILE A 1114 -33.84 -31.62 38.47
CA ILE A 1114 -33.41 -30.24 38.24
C ILE A 1114 -34.31 -29.58 37.17
N ALA A 1115 -34.58 -30.25 36.05
CA ALA A 1115 -35.42 -29.74 34.98
C ALA A 1115 -36.84 -29.44 35.46
N LEU A 1116 -37.43 -30.37 36.22
CA LEU A 1116 -38.75 -30.20 36.83
C LEU A 1116 -38.77 -29.03 37.81
N SER A 1117 -37.74 -28.92 38.68
CA SER A 1117 -37.62 -27.81 39.63
C SER A 1117 -37.50 -26.45 38.94
N LEU A 1118 -36.78 -26.37 37.81
CA LEU A 1118 -36.67 -25.14 37.00
C LEU A 1118 -37.99 -24.79 36.30
N MET A 1119 -38.70 -25.78 35.74
CA MET A 1119 -39.99 -25.54 35.08
C MET A 1119 -41.06 -25.11 36.09
N ILE A 1120 -41.17 -25.79 37.23
CA ILE A 1120 -42.09 -25.41 38.31
C ILE A 1120 -41.71 -24.05 38.87
N GLY A 1121 -40.44 -23.81 39.19
CA GLY A 1121 -39.97 -22.53 39.71
C GLY A 1121 -40.14 -21.36 38.73
N GLY A 1122 -39.94 -21.60 37.43
CA GLY A 1122 -40.15 -20.63 36.37
C GLY A 1122 -41.61 -20.26 36.17
N HIS A 1123 -42.51 -21.24 36.29
CA HIS A 1123 -43.96 -21.02 36.29
C HIS A 1123 -44.41 -20.23 37.54
N LEU A 1124 -44.02 -20.67 38.74
CA LEU A 1124 -44.40 -20.04 40.00
C LEU A 1124 -43.86 -18.60 40.16
N ARG A 1125 -42.69 -18.30 39.59
CA ARG A 1125 -42.09 -16.95 39.64
C ARG A 1125 -42.40 -16.10 38.41
N HIS A 1126 -43.27 -16.56 37.51
CA HIS A 1126 -43.60 -15.93 36.22
C HIS A 1126 -42.37 -15.55 35.38
N ARG A 1127 -41.29 -16.34 35.47
CA ARG A 1127 -40.04 -16.14 34.71
C ARG A 1127 -39.99 -17.13 33.55
N ARG A 1128 -40.54 -16.70 32.40
CA ARG A 1128 -40.56 -17.47 31.13
C ARG A 1128 -39.18 -18.03 30.75
N GLU A 1129 -38.12 -17.28 31.00
CA GLU A 1129 -36.73 -17.68 30.70
C GLU A 1129 -36.29 -18.92 31.50
N VAL A 1130 -36.58 -18.96 32.80
CA VAL A 1130 -36.23 -20.10 33.68
C VAL A 1130 -37.03 -21.35 33.30
N TRP A 1131 -38.30 -21.17 32.94
CA TRP A 1131 -39.16 -22.25 32.46
C TRP A 1131 -38.62 -22.87 31.16
N LEU A 1132 -38.22 -22.04 30.18
CA LEU A 1132 -37.66 -22.48 28.91
C LEU A 1132 -36.34 -23.25 29.08
N ILE A 1133 -35.50 -22.85 30.03
CA ILE A 1133 -34.25 -23.57 30.36
C ILE A 1133 -34.56 -24.99 30.87
N GLY A 1134 -35.55 -25.13 31.75
CA GLY A 1134 -35.99 -26.44 32.23
C GLY A 1134 -36.56 -27.31 31.11
N ALA A 1135 -37.37 -26.74 30.20
CA ALA A 1135 -37.90 -27.46 29.04
C ALA A 1135 -36.80 -27.92 28.06
N ALA A 1136 -35.77 -27.10 27.84
CA ALA A 1136 -34.60 -27.47 27.05
C ALA A 1136 -33.80 -28.61 27.69
N LEU A 1137 -33.63 -28.60 29.02
CA LEU A 1137 -32.96 -29.68 29.74
C LEU A 1137 -33.73 -31.01 29.62
N ILE A 1138 -35.06 -30.99 29.66
CA ILE A 1138 -35.90 -32.18 29.35
C ILE A 1138 -35.63 -32.68 27.93
N ALA A 1139 -35.57 -31.78 26.93
CA ALA A 1139 -35.28 -32.16 25.56
C ALA A 1139 -33.88 -32.81 25.40
N VAL A 1140 -32.89 -32.35 26.18
CA VAL A 1140 -31.55 -32.96 26.23
C VAL A 1140 -31.59 -34.35 26.86
N VAL A 1141 -32.30 -34.53 27.97
CA VAL A 1141 -32.50 -35.85 28.59
C VAL A 1141 -33.15 -36.81 27.58
N VAL A 1142 -34.19 -36.33 26.88
CA VAL A 1142 -34.87 -37.05 25.81
C VAL A 1142 -33.94 -37.42 24.65
N ALA A 1143 -33.10 -36.48 24.18
CA ALA A 1143 -32.14 -36.73 23.11
C ALA A 1143 -31.01 -37.67 23.57
N LYS A 1144 -30.62 -37.63 24.85
CA LYS A 1144 -29.66 -38.56 25.44
C LYS A 1144 -30.23 -39.98 25.42
N LEU A 1145 -31.47 -40.17 25.84
CA LEU A 1145 -32.18 -41.45 25.70
C LEU A 1145 -32.18 -41.88 24.22
N PHE A 1146 -32.44 -40.96 23.29
CA PHE A 1146 -32.38 -41.24 21.87
C PHE A 1146 -31.00 -41.74 21.39
N PHE A 1147 -29.94 -40.95 21.50
CA PHE A 1147 -28.65 -41.28 20.88
C PHE A 1147 -27.80 -42.29 21.64
N VAL A 1148 -27.79 -42.23 22.98
CA VAL A 1148 -26.95 -43.09 23.81
C VAL A 1148 -27.55 -44.49 23.92
N GLU A 1149 -28.88 -44.61 23.84
CA GLU A 1149 -29.57 -45.92 23.83
C GLU A 1149 -29.77 -46.48 22.41
N LEU A 1150 -29.60 -45.68 21.32
CA LEU A 1150 -29.72 -46.15 19.92
C LEU A 1150 -28.60 -47.08 19.44
N SER A 1151 -27.43 -47.03 20.08
CA SER A 1151 -26.23 -47.77 19.64
C SER A 1151 -26.33 -49.27 19.95
N ASN A 1152 -27.24 -49.66 20.84
CA ASN A 1152 -27.59 -51.06 21.07
C ASN A 1152 -28.58 -51.57 20.01
N ARG A 1153 -28.19 -52.65 19.32
CA ARG A 1153 -28.76 -53.10 18.04
C ARG A 1153 -30.22 -53.56 18.15
N GLY A 1154 -31.17 -52.70 17.76
CA GLY A 1154 -32.57 -53.09 17.52
C GLY A 1154 -33.33 -52.08 16.66
N GLY A 1155 -33.64 -52.44 15.40
CA GLY A 1155 -34.30 -51.55 14.44
C GLY A 1155 -35.76 -51.22 14.76
N LEU A 1156 -36.44 -52.07 15.53
CA LEU A 1156 -37.86 -51.91 15.89
C LEU A 1156 -38.05 -51.15 17.21
N ALA A 1157 -37.22 -51.42 18.22
CA ALA A 1157 -37.18 -50.65 19.49
C ALA A 1157 -36.90 -49.16 19.26
N ARG A 1158 -36.11 -48.86 18.22
CA ARG A 1158 -35.81 -47.51 17.73
C ARG A 1158 -37.07 -46.76 17.27
N ILE A 1159 -37.89 -47.39 16.45
CA ILE A 1159 -39.14 -46.81 15.93
C ILE A 1159 -40.12 -46.56 17.10
N VAL A 1160 -40.14 -47.44 18.12
CA VAL A 1160 -41.02 -47.31 19.29
C VAL A 1160 -40.55 -46.26 20.31
N SER A 1161 -39.25 -46.16 20.61
CA SER A 1161 -38.69 -45.13 21.51
C SER A 1161 -38.90 -43.71 20.95
N PHE A 1162 -38.77 -43.55 19.63
CA PHE A 1162 -39.09 -42.32 18.90
C PHE A 1162 -40.55 -41.89 19.06
N ILE A 1163 -41.49 -42.85 19.08
CA ILE A 1163 -42.91 -42.58 19.27
C ILE A 1163 -43.19 -42.26 20.75
N GLY A 1164 -42.60 -42.98 21.71
CA GLY A 1164 -42.84 -42.81 23.16
C GLY A 1164 -42.31 -41.48 23.71
N VAL A 1165 -41.10 -41.09 23.32
CA VAL A 1165 -40.53 -39.76 23.59
C VAL A 1165 -41.40 -38.64 23.01
N GLY A 1166 -41.91 -38.84 21.78
CA GLY A 1166 -42.81 -37.90 21.11
C GLY A 1166 -44.09 -37.65 21.91
N VAL A 1167 -44.60 -38.67 22.62
CA VAL A 1167 -45.78 -38.59 23.49
C VAL A 1167 -45.47 -37.91 24.84
N LEU A 1168 -44.30 -38.15 25.45
CA LEU A 1168 -43.92 -37.53 26.72
C LEU A 1168 -43.77 -36.00 26.61
N LEU A 1169 -43.21 -35.52 25.49
CA LEU A 1169 -43.10 -34.09 25.19
C LEU A 1169 -44.48 -33.42 24.99
N LEU A 1170 -45.47 -34.18 24.50
CA LEU A 1170 -46.87 -33.76 24.40
C LEU A 1170 -47.51 -33.55 25.77
N VAL A 1171 -47.18 -34.39 26.77
CA VAL A 1171 -47.71 -34.30 28.15
C VAL A 1171 -47.11 -33.13 28.94
N VAL A 1172 -45.80 -32.89 28.82
CA VAL A 1172 -45.13 -31.74 29.45
C VAL A 1172 -45.68 -30.41 28.93
N GLY A 1173 -46.06 -30.36 27.65
CA GLY A 1173 -46.73 -29.22 27.03
C GLY A 1173 -48.10 -28.88 27.65
N TYR A 1174 -48.71 -29.80 28.40
CA TYR A 1174 -50.01 -29.61 29.06
C TYR A 1174 -49.89 -29.05 30.50
N PHE A 1175 -48.95 -29.55 31.32
CA PHE A 1175 -48.93 -29.27 32.78
C PHE A 1175 -48.14 -28.05 33.22
N ALA A 1176 -47.23 -27.55 32.41
CA ALA A 1176 -46.45 -26.36 32.75
C ALA A 1176 -46.51 -25.38 31.58
N PRO A 1177 -47.62 -24.65 31.36
CA PRO A 1177 -47.75 -23.78 30.19
C PRO A 1177 -46.74 -22.62 30.25
N LEU A 1178 -46.27 -22.21 29.07
CA LEU A 1178 -45.30 -21.13 28.90
C LEU A 1178 -45.86 -19.80 29.45
N PRO A 1179 -45.19 -19.12 30.39
CA PRO A 1179 -45.66 -17.83 30.91
C PRO A 1179 -45.80 -16.77 29.80
N PRO A 1180 -46.85 -15.92 29.81
CA PRO A 1180 -47.07 -14.91 28.78
C PRO A 1180 -45.94 -13.87 28.72
N LYS A 1181 -45.66 -13.33 27.51
CA LYS A 1181 -44.60 -12.32 27.31
C LYS A 1181 -45.08 -10.98 27.86
N ARG A 1182 -44.30 -10.34 28.75
CA ARG A 1182 -44.60 -8.96 29.21
C ARG A 1182 -44.55 -8.01 27.99
N VAL A 1183 -45.60 -7.25 27.79
CA VAL A 1183 -45.70 -6.22 26.74
C VAL A 1183 -45.08 -4.94 27.31
N GLU A 1184 -44.01 -4.44 26.70
CA GLU A 1184 -43.47 -3.11 27.01
C GLU A 1184 -44.33 -2.05 26.28
N PRO A 1185 -44.78 -0.98 26.97
CA PRO A 1185 -45.58 0.05 26.34
C PRO A 1185 -44.74 0.84 25.34
N VAL A 1186 -45.16 0.82 24.07
CA VAL A 1186 -44.59 1.64 23.01
C VAL A 1186 -45.06 3.07 23.23
N VAL A 1187 -44.12 3.99 23.38
CA VAL A 1187 -44.37 5.44 23.42
C VAL A 1187 -44.74 5.89 22.02
N GLU A 1188 -46.01 6.23 21.80
CA GLU A 1188 -46.47 6.93 20.60
C GLU A 1188 -45.91 8.36 20.61
N THR A 1189 -44.97 8.65 19.70
CA THR A 1189 -44.64 10.02 19.32
C THR A 1189 -45.55 10.41 18.15
N GLU A 1190 -46.66 11.07 18.44
CA GLU A 1190 -47.46 11.79 17.45
C GLU A 1190 -46.62 12.92 16.85
N GLY A 1191 -46.67 13.02 15.52
CA GLY A 1191 -45.91 13.98 14.72
C GLY A 1191 -46.47 15.39 14.78
N ALA A 1192 -45.55 16.36 14.81
CA ALA A 1192 -45.83 17.74 14.45
C ALA A 1192 -45.33 17.98 13.02
N SER A 1193 -46.27 18.09 12.08
CA SER A 1193 -46.08 18.81 10.82
C SER A 1193 -47.25 19.78 10.63
N SER A 1194 -46.99 21.04 10.99
CA SER A 1194 -47.63 22.23 10.43
C SER A 1194 -46.55 23.28 10.27
#